data_AF-A0A5B9EC26-F1
#
_entry.id   AF-A0A5B9EC26-F1
#
_cell.length_a   1.000
_cell.length_b   1.000
_cell.length_c   1.000
_cell.angle_alpha   90.00
_cell.angle_beta   90.00
_cell.angle_gamma   90.00
#
_symmetry.space_group_name_H-M   'P 1'
#
loop_
_entity.id
_entity.type
_entity.pdbx_description
1 polymer ?
#
loop_
_entity_poly.entity_id
_entity_poly.type
_entity_poly.pdbx_seq_one_letter_code
_entity_poly.pdbx_strand_id
1 'polypeptide(L)'
;MLKRLHISAAEVALVVALVLECIYFSIAAPSFASWGNFFEIVRFSVELGLLVIALTPILITGGIDLSVGSAIGMTAVLFGTMWHDGHLPIAACVGLSLLLGLTAGGLNALLIAGLRLPPLIVTLGTFSLYRGIAEGITHGAVSFTGYPAGFLHLGQGYFWKLIPVQLPILVLVLTAYVVLLHKSVIGRSIYAIGFNAEGARYAGIPVRKRLALLYVLSGVIASLAAVIYVAHLGLAKSDLGTGYELQAITAVVVGGVSVFGGRGTLLGSMLGLFFLSVLQNGMHLMALPSELTGVLIGVLLLAIVAVDRLRSTGAFKVTAGEAPLWKRPAFAVAALVILATVGTLLFHAAVHRNGAAAAGHRLTIAVMPKAKGDPYFISARAGAEEAAKELGVDLIWDGPTSLDASQQNELVENWITRGVDAIVVAVENKGSISTVLRKARTHGIPVLTWDADAELNARDYFLNQATPVGIANALTDEGARLLPDGGQFAIVTGALSAENQNEWIADIKKRVASDHPNLQLATIQPSDDDRDKAFNQTQVILKAYPQVKLVVAISAPAVPGAAEAVAQAGRSDVKVIGLSLPSICRTYLHDGSVQTIFLWNTQDLGYLTVYAGALKAEKKIPAGAKSVHVGRLGDLEISGSEIILGKPLLIDKNNVDSLHF
;
A
#
# COMPACT_ATOMS: atom_id res chain seq x y z
N MET A 1 -27.48 -23.16 31.49
CA MET A 1 -27.29 -24.27 30.52
C MET A 1 -26.21 -23.87 29.53
N LEU A 2 -24.95 -24.19 29.85
CA LEU A 2 -23.76 -23.96 29.00
C LEU A 2 -23.83 -24.91 27.80
N LYS A 3 -24.44 -24.49 26.69
CA LYS A 3 -24.29 -25.19 25.41
C LYS A 3 -22.81 -25.09 25.00
N ARG A 4 -22.13 -26.24 24.96
CA ARG A 4 -20.79 -26.43 24.39
C ARG A 4 -20.69 -25.63 23.08
N LEU A 5 -19.64 -24.82 22.92
CA LEU A 5 -19.21 -24.32 21.61
C LEU A 5 -19.02 -25.56 20.71
N HIS A 6 -20.06 -25.94 19.97
CA HIS A 6 -19.91 -26.98 18.95
C HIS A 6 -19.21 -26.31 17.80
N ILE A 7 -17.93 -26.61 17.65
CA ILE A 7 -17.16 -26.26 16.45
C ILE A 7 -17.92 -26.88 15.28
N SER A 8 -18.41 -26.02 14.39
CA SER A 8 -19.13 -26.44 13.21
C SER A 8 -18.18 -27.19 12.27
N ALA A 9 -18.71 -28.08 11.44
CA ALA A 9 -17.91 -28.75 10.40
C ALA A 9 -17.16 -27.74 9.51
N ALA A 10 -17.67 -26.51 9.41
CA ALA A 10 -17.05 -25.43 8.68
C ALA A 10 -15.79 -24.88 9.35
N GLU A 11 -15.89 -24.60 10.64
CA GLU A 11 -14.75 -24.16 11.43
C GLU A 11 -13.68 -25.26 11.49
N VAL A 12 -14.05 -26.54 11.60
CA VAL A 12 -13.08 -27.65 11.56
C VAL A 12 -12.32 -27.68 10.24
N ALA A 13 -13.02 -27.58 9.11
CA ALA A 13 -12.37 -27.63 7.81
C ALA A 13 -11.49 -26.41 7.54
N LEU A 14 -11.89 -25.22 8.01
CA LEU A 14 -11.07 -24.02 7.92
C LEU A 14 -9.82 -24.12 8.80
N VAL A 15 -9.92 -24.71 10.00
CA VAL A 15 -8.76 -25.04 10.84
C VAL A 15 -7.83 -26.01 10.13
N VAL A 16 -8.36 -27.05 9.50
CA VAL A 16 -7.54 -28.00 8.72
C VAL A 16 -6.84 -27.28 7.56
N ALA A 17 -7.55 -26.42 6.83
CA ALA A 17 -6.96 -25.64 5.74
C ALA A 17 -5.83 -24.73 6.24
N LEU A 18 -6.06 -24.00 7.33
CA LEU A 18 -5.04 -23.14 7.97
C LEU A 18 -3.83 -23.94 8.44
N VAL A 19 -4.03 -25.12 9.03
CA VAL A 19 -2.91 -25.99 9.45
C VAL A 19 -2.11 -26.49 8.25
N LEU A 20 -2.79 -26.92 7.17
CA LEU A 20 -2.12 -27.35 5.93
C LEU A 20 -1.33 -26.21 5.30
N GLU A 21 -1.88 -25.01 5.29
CA GLU A 21 -1.24 -23.80 4.81
C GLU A 21 0.02 -23.44 5.63
N CYS A 22 -0.07 -23.48 6.96
CA CYS A 22 1.07 -23.27 7.84
C CYS A 22 2.18 -24.31 7.61
N ILE A 23 1.82 -25.60 7.47
CA ILE A 23 2.78 -26.67 7.17
C ILE A 23 3.45 -26.40 5.82
N TYR A 24 2.65 -26.03 4.82
CA TYR A 24 3.13 -25.75 3.48
C TYR A 24 4.15 -24.60 3.47
N PHE A 25 3.81 -23.44 4.02
CA PHE A 25 4.72 -22.29 4.04
C PHE A 25 5.93 -22.51 4.94
N SER A 26 5.80 -23.31 6.01
CA SER A 26 6.95 -23.70 6.84
C SER A 26 8.00 -24.51 6.06
N ILE A 27 7.57 -25.28 5.05
CA ILE A 27 8.47 -26.04 4.18
C ILE A 27 9.02 -25.14 3.06
N ALA A 28 8.16 -24.28 2.49
CA ALA A 28 8.51 -23.49 1.30
C ALA A 28 9.39 -22.26 1.59
N ALA A 29 9.19 -21.64 2.75
CA ALA A 29 9.85 -20.39 3.16
C ALA A 29 10.63 -20.59 4.47
N PRO A 30 11.97 -20.45 4.48
CA PRO A 30 12.82 -20.74 5.64
C PRO A 30 12.43 -19.99 6.92
N SER A 31 12.01 -18.72 6.79
CA SER A 31 11.73 -17.84 7.92
C SER A 31 10.27 -17.88 8.39
N PHE A 32 9.40 -18.64 7.71
CA PHE A 32 7.97 -18.66 8.01
C PHE A 32 7.67 -19.22 9.40
N ALA A 33 8.33 -20.31 9.80
CA ALA A 33 8.12 -20.92 11.12
C ALA A 33 8.82 -20.18 12.28
N SER A 34 9.36 -18.98 12.03
CA SER A 34 10.05 -18.20 13.07
C SER A 34 9.06 -17.51 14.02
N TRP A 35 9.49 -17.31 15.27
CA TRP A 35 8.73 -16.54 16.26
C TRP A 35 8.51 -15.09 15.81
N GLY A 36 9.52 -14.49 15.17
CA GLY A 36 9.40 -13.14 14.61
C GLY A 36 8.22 -13.07 13.63
N ASN A 37 8.20 -13.98 12.66
CA ASN A 37 7.12 -14.05 11.69
C ASN A 37 5.73 -14.28 12.31
N PHE A 38 5.62 -15.17 13.31
CA PHE A 38 4.35 -15.39 14.00
C PHE A 38 3.78 -14.09 14.61
N PHE A 39 4.62 -13.30 15.27
CA PHE A 39 4.19 -12.03 15.87
C PHE A 39 4.00 -10.90 14.86
N GLU A 40 4.66 -10.96 13.69
CA GLU A 40 4.38 -10.10 12.53
C GLU A 40 2.97 -10.37 12.00
N ILE A 41 2.62 -11.63 11.71
CA ILE A 41 1.27 -12.01 11.27
C ILE A 41 0.24 -11.51 12.28
N VAL A 42 0.45 -11.78 13.58
CA VAL A 42 -0.48 -11.32 14.63
C VAL A 42 -0.61 -9.80 14.65
N ARG A 43 0.49 -9.04 14.47
CA ARG A 43 0.45 -7.58 14.42
C ARG A 43 -0.38 -7.09 13.24
N PHE A 44 -0.11 -7.53 12.02
CA PHE A 44 -0.88 -7.13 10.82
C PHE A 44 -2.35 -7.56 10.89
N SER A 45 -2.65 -8.65 11.60
CA SER A 45 -4.04 -9.10 11.80
C SER A 45 -4.83 -8.21 12.78
N VAL A 46 -4.23 -7.27 13.52
CA VAL A 46 -4.96 -6.50 14.54
C VAL A 46 -5.88 -5.46 13.91
N GLU A 47 -5.37 -4.64 13.00
CA GLU A 47 -6.13 -3.57 12.35
C GLU A 47 -7.26 -4.17 11.50
N LEU A 48 -6.93 -5.16 10.66
CA LEU A 48 -7.90 -5.90 9.86
C LEU A 48 -8.87 -6.70 10.75
N GLY A 49 -8.38 -7.28 11.84
CA GLY A 49 -9.18 -8.08 12.77
C GLY A 49 -10.23 -7.29 13.52
N LEU A 50 -9.94 -6.03 13.87
CA LEU A 50 -10.94 -5.11 14.43
C LEU A 50 -12.11 -4.91 13.45
N LEU A 51 -11.83 -4.69 12.17
CA LEU A 51 -12.88 -4.58 11.16
C LEU A 51 -13.65 -5.89 10.97
N VAL A 52 -12.96 -7.03 10.93
CA VAL A 52 -13.59 -8.36 10.85
C VAL A 52 -14.56 -8.59 11.99
N ILE A 53 -14.19 -8.21 13.22
CA ILE A 53 -15.05 -8.31 14.40
C ILE A 53 -16.28 -7.40 14.25
N ALA A 54 -16.10 -6.16 13.80
CA ALA A 54 -17.18 -5.20 13.62
C ALA A 54 -18.17 -5.58 12.51
N LEU A 55 -17.66 -6.07 11.38
CA LEU A 55 -18.45 -6.44 10.21
C LEU A 55 -19.21 -7.77 10.39
N THR A 56 -18.68 -8.69 11.19
CA THR A 56 -19.31 -10.00 11.44
C THR A 56 -20.81 -9.89 11.80
N PRO A 57 -21.22 -9.14 12.84
CA PRO A 57 -22.64 -9.01 13.16
C PRO A 57 -23.44 -8.22 12.11
N ILE A 58 -22.84 -7.30 11.36
CA ILE A 58 -23.51 -6.59 10.26
C ILE A 58 -23.89 -7.59 9.16
N LEU A 59 -22.96 -8.44 8.74
CA LEU A 59 -23.21 -9.48 7.74
C LEU A 59 -24.21 -10.52 8.25
N ILE A 60 -24.18 -10.88 9.55
CA ILE A 60 -25.19 -11.77 10.13
C ILE A 60 -26.61 -11.17 9.99
N THR A 61 -26.78 -9.85 10.02
CA THR A 61 -28.10 -9.23 9.76
C THR A 61 -28.50 -9.16 8.29
N GLY A 62 -27.63 -9.58 7.36
CA GLY A 62 -27.78 -9.37 5.92
C GLY A 62 -27.45 -7.95 5.46
N GLY A 63 -26.78 -7.17 6.33
CA GLY A 63 -26.25 -5.84 6.00
C GLY A 63 -24.82 -5.92 5.45
N ILE A 64 -24.38 -4.82 4.86
CA ILE A 64 -23.00 -4.64 4.35
C ILE A 64 -22.57 -3.22 4.75
N ASP A 65 -21.31 -3.08 5.17
CA ASP A 65 -20.67 -1.78 5.44
C ASP A 65 -19.35 -1.67 4.69
N LEU A 66 -19.39 -1.05 3.51
CA LEU A 66 -18.20 -0.76 2.71
C LEU A 66 -17.46 0.50 3.15
N SER A 67 -18.06 1.32 4.02
CA SER A 67 -17.49 2.62 4.41
C SER A 67 -16.36 2.51 5.43
N VAL A 68 -16.11 1.33 6.02
CA VAL A 68 -15.13 1.15 7.10
C VAL A 68 -13.69 1.47 6.68
N GLY A 69 -13.31 1.17 5.43
CA GLY A 69 -11.96 1.47 4.92
C GLY A 69 -11.73 2.97 4.74
N SER A 70 -12.69 3.69 4.16
CA SER A 70 -12.59 5.14 4.02
C SER A 70 -12.83 5.90 5.32
N ALA A 71 -13.57 5.32 6.27
CA ALA A 71 -13.67 5.83 7.64
C ALA A 71 -12.32 5.77 8.37
N ILE A 72 -11.48 4.75 8.09
CA ILE A 72 -10.10 4.72 8.57
C ILE A 72 -9.32 5.89 7.99
N GLY A 73 -9.32 6.07 6.67
CA GLY A 73 -8.62 7.18 6.01
C GLY A 73 -9.03 8.56 6.55
N MET A 74 -10.33 8.82 6.65
CA MET A 74 -10.86 10.07 7.22
C MET A 74 -10.42 10.27 8.68
N THR A 75 -10.52 9.23 9.50
CA THR A 75 -10.13 9.31 10.92
C THR A 75 -8.63 9.54 11.06
N ALA A 76 -7.81 8.87 10.24
CA ALA A 76 -6.37 9.04 10.26
C ALA A 76 -5.98 10.48 9.90
N VAL A 77 -6.51 11.02 8.80
CA VAL A 77 -6.23 12.41 8.39
C VAL A 77 -6.63 13.40 9.48
N LEU A 78 -7.84 13.26 10.05
CA LEU A 78 -8.28 14.15 11.12
C LEU A 78 -7.46 13.97 12.41
N PHE A 79 -7.00 12.76 12.72
CA PHE A 79 -6.05 12.53 13.80
C PHE A 79 -4.72 13.26 13.54
N GLY A 80 -4.22 13.19 12.30
CA GLY A 80 -3.02 13.88 11.85
C GLY A 80 -3.12 15.40 11.94
N THR A 81 -4.22 15.99 11.42
CA THR A 81 -4.43 17.44 11.50
C THR A 81 -4.58 17.93 12.94
N MET A 82 -5.30 17.21 13.79
CA MET A 82 -5.45 17.55 15.21
C MET A 82 -4.11 17.56 15.96
N TRP A 83 -3.23 16.61 15.64
CA TRP A 83 -1.89 16.52 16.22
C TRP A 83 -0.95 17.60 15.66
N HIS A 84 -0.82 17.66 14.33
CA HIS A 84 0.19 18.46 13.65
C HIS A 84 -0.17 19.95 13.64
N ASP A 85 -1.40 20.28 13.22
CA ASP A 85 -1.84 21.67 13.04
C ASP A 85 -2.58 22.18 14.28
N GLY A 86 -3.34 21.31 14.94
CA GLY A 86 -4.07 21.62 16.16
C GLY A 86 -3.22 21.58 17.43
N HIS A 87 -2.01 21.01 17.36
CA HIS A 87 -1.09 20.80 18.49
C HIS A 87 -1.75 20.16 19.73
N LEU A 88 -2.80 19.35 19.52
CA LEU A 88 -3.52 18.70 20.60
C LEU A 88 -2.71 17.54 21.17
N PRO A 89 -2.80 17.25 22.48
CA PRO A 89 -2.15 16.07 23.05
C PRO A 89 -2.75 14.79 22.47
N ILE A 90 -1.92 13.77 22.26
CA ILE A 90 -2.31 12.49 21.64
C ILE A 90 -3.58 11.88 22.27
N ALA A 91 -3.71 11.93 23.59
CA ALA A 91 -4.89 11.41 24.29
C ALA A 91 -6.20 12.12 23.86
N ALA A 92 -6.15 13.44 23.62
CA ALA A 92 -7.28 14.20 23.11
C ALA A 92 -7.57 13.84 21.65
N CYS A 93 -6.53 13.69 20.81
CA CYS A 93 -6.67 13.23 19.44
C CYS A 93 -7.37 11.87 19.37
N VAL A 94 -6.95 10.89 20.21
CA VAL A 94 -7.60 9.57 20.29
C VAL A 94 -9.07 9.69 20.67
N GLY A 95 -9.39 10.48 21.71
CA GLY A 95 -10.78 10.68 22.14
C GLY A 95 -11.67 11.29 21.05
N LEU A 96 -11.17 12.30 20.34
CA LEU A 96 -11.88 12.95 19.24
C LEU A 96 -12.01 12.05 18.01
N SER A 97 -11.01 11.23 17.70
CA SER A 97 -11.09 10.21 16.64
C SER A 97 -12.16 9.16 16.93
N LEU A 98 -12.28 8.69 18.18
CA LEU A 98 -13.35 7.78 18.57
C LEU A 98 -14.73 8.44 18.45
N LEU A 99 -14.85 9.71 18.81
CA LEU A 99 -16.08 10.49 18.63
C LEU A 99 -16.43 10.65 17.14
N LEU A 100 -15.45 10.90 16.27
CA LEU A 100 -15.64 10.96 14.83
C LEU A 100 -16.14 9.61 14.27
N GLY A 101 -15.58 8.49 14.74
CA GLY A 101 -16.09 7.16 14.39
C GLY A 101 -17.54 6.96 14.82
N LEU A 102 -17.90 7.43 16.02
CA LEU A 102 -19.28 7.41 16.51
C LEU A 102 -20.21 8.26 15.62
N THR A 103 -19.79 9.45 15.18
CA THR A 103 -20.62 10.29 14.30
C THR A 103 -20.72 9.71 12.89
N ALA A 104 -19.64 9.16 12.34
CA ALA A 104 -19.64 8.49 11.05
C ALA A 104 -20.54 7.25 11.05
N GLY A 105 -20.34 6.34 12.00
CA GLY A 105 -21.22 5.17 12.19
C GLY A 105 -22.65 5.57 12.52
N GLY A 106 -22.83 6.67 13.25
CA GLY A 106 -24.13 7.28 13.55
C GLY A 106 -24.87 7.78 12.32
N LEU A 107 -24.16 8.37 11.34
CA LEU A 107 -24.74 8.75 10.05
C LEU A 107 -25.25 7.52 9.29
N ASN A 108 -24.43 6.47 9.18
CA ASN A 108 -24.86 5.21 8.57
C ASN A 108 -26.06 4.61 9.31
N ALA A 109 -26.03 4.59 10.64
CA ALA A 109 -27.12 4.11 11.48
C ALA A 109 -28.43 4.90 11.26
N LEU A 110 -28.35 6.23 11.16
CA LEU A 110 -29.50 7.10 10.92
C LEU A 110 -30.13 6.82 9.54
N LEU A 111 -29.31 6.75 8.49
CA LEU A 111 -29.76 6.52 7.12
C LEU A 111 -30.33 5.10 6.94
N ILE A 112 -29.67 4.10 7.49
CA ILE A 112 -30.06 2.69 7.31
C ILE A 112 -31.21 2.32 8.24
N ALA A 113 -31.08 2.55 9.56
CA ALA A 113 -32.09 2.11 10.51
C ALA A 113 -33.22 3.12 10.71
N GLY A 114 -32.91 4.41 10.63
CA GLY A 114 -33.89 5.50 10.73
C GLY A 114 -34.71 5.62 9.45
N LEU A 115 -34.06 5.99 8.35
CA LEU A 115 -34.70 6.23 7.05
C LEU A 115 -35.01 4.95 6.25
N ARG A 116 -34.50 3.79 6.68
CA ARG A 116 -34.72 2.48 6.01
C ARG A 116 -34.13 2.42 4.60
N LEU A 117 -33.05 3.14 4.35
CA LEU A 117 -32.33 3.06 3.08
C LEU A 117 -31.55 1.73 2.99
N PRO A 118 -31.39 1.14 1.79
CA PRO A 118 -30.60 -0.07 1.61
C PRO A 118 -29.14 0.13 2.09
N PRO A 119 -28.59 -0.76 2.94
CA PRO A 119 -27.25 -0.61 3.50
C PRO A 119 -26.14 -0.42 2.48
N LEU A 120 -26.19 -1.17 1.37
CA LEU A 120 -25.17 -1.11 0.33
C LEU A 120 -25.10 0.29 -0.30
N ILE A 121 -26.25 0.90 -0.61
CA ILE A 121 -26.29 2.24 -1.23
C ILE A 121 -25.75 3.28 -0.25
N VAL A 122 -26.18 3.22 1.01
CA VAL A 122 -25.71 4.15 2.05
C VAL A 122 -24.20 4.04 2.23
N THR A 123 -23.68 2.82 2.34
CA THR A 123 -22.27 2.60 2.67
C THR A 123 -21.33 2.80 1.50
N LEU A 124 -21.81 2.64 0.25
CA LEU A 124 -21.11 3.15 -0.94
C LEU A 124 -21.10 4.69 -0.99
N GLY A 125 -22.21 5.33 -0.64
CA GLY A 125 -22.29 6.79 -0.57
C GLY A 125 -21.37 7.37 0.51
N THR A 126 -21.38 6.78 1.70
CA THR A 126 -20.48 7.19 2.79
C THR A 126 -19.04 6.75 2.56
N PHE A 127 -18.79 5.67 1.80
CA PHE A 127 -17.45 5.33 1.34
C PHE A 127 -16.82 6.52 0.60
N SER A 128 -17.49 7.03 -0.44
CA SER A 128 -17.02 8.16 -1.24
C SER A 128 -16.98 9.46 -0.44
N LEU A 129 -17.96 9.70 0.44
CA LEU A 129 -17.98 10.89 1.30
C LEU A 129 -16.76 10.94 2.22
N TYR A 130 -16.48 9.86 2.97
CA TYR A 130 -15.38 9.85 3.93
C TYR A 130 -14.03 9.90 3.21
N ARG A 131 -13.88 9.19 2.09
CA ARG A 131 -12.67 9.27 1.26
C ARG A 131 -12.46 10.68 0.73
N GLY A 132 -13.50 11.30 0.17
CA GLY A 132 -13.43 12.66 -0.37
C GLY A 132 -13.15 13.73 0.71
N ILE A 133 -13.65 13.56 1.94
CA ILE A 133 -13.27 14.43 3.06
C ILE A 133 -11.77 14.27 3.38
N ALA A 134 -11.28 13.03 3.46
CA ALA A 134 -9.88 12.75 3.75
C ALA A 134 -8.96 13.38 2.68
N GLU A 135 -9.26 13.12 1.40
CA GLU A 135 -8.51 13.65 0.25
C GLU A 135 -8.63 15.16 0.12
N GLY A 136 -9.80 15.73 0.41
CA GLY A 136 -10.02 17.18 0.36
C GLY A 136 -9.19 17.94 1.38
N ILE A 137 -8.97 17.37 2.57
CA ILE A 137 -8.12 17.94 3.62
C ILE A 137 -6.64 17.80 3.25
N THR A 138 -6.23 16.65 2.72
CA THR A 138 -4.81 16.39 2.39
C THR A 138 -4.39 16.88 1.02
N HIS A 139 -5.32 17.42 0.21
CA HIS A 139 -5.14 17.63 -1.23
C HIS A 139 -4.63 16.36 -1.95
N GLY A 140 -5.00 15.18 -1.43
CA GLY A 140 -4.61 13.87 -1.94
C GLY A 140 -3.18 13.41 -1.63
N ALA A 141 -2.31 14.27 -1.09
CA ALA A 141 -0.88 13.98 -1.00
C ALA A 141 -0.20 14.37 0.33
N VAL A 142 -0.81 15.24 1.13
CA VAL A 142 -0.28 15.58 2.45
C VAL A 142 -0.38 14.36 3.37
N SER A 143 0.73 14.03 4.02
CA SER A 143 0.80 13.03 5.07
C SER A 143 1.35 13.67 6.34
N PHE A 144 0.74 13.34 7.48
CA PHE A 144 1.16 13.82 8.78
C PHE A 144 2.08 12.78 9.41
N THR A 145 3.28 13.18 9.83
CA THR A 145 4.30 12.32 10.44
C THR A 145 4.83 12.97 11.73
N GLY A 146 5.91 12.43 12.31
CA GLY A 146 6.56 13.04 13.49
C GLY A 146 5.84 12.78 14.81
N TYR A 147 5.09 11.67 14.92
CA TYR A 147 4.43 11.30 16.16
C TYR A 147 5.44 10.89 17.26
N PRO A 148 5.12 11.14 18.55
CA PRO A 148 6.03 10.83 19.64
C PRO A 148 6.24 9.32 19.79
N ALA A 149 7.45 8.91 20.19
CA ALA A 149 7.82 7.50 20.33
C ALA A 149 6.89 6.69 21.25
N GLY A 150 6.33 7.33 22.29
CA GLY A 150 5.35 6.68 23.18
C GLY A 150 4.05 6.30 22.47
N PHE A 151 3.60 7.08 21.49
CA PHE A 151 2.44 6.74 20.66
C PHE A 151 2.81 5.67 19.62
N LEU A 152 3.96 5.81 18.95
CA LEU A 152 4.43 4.81 17.99
C LEU A 152 4.61 3.43 18.63
N HIS A 153 5.02 3.38 19.90
CA HIS A 153 5.12 2.14 20.66
C HIS A 153 3.79 1.36 20.77
N LEU A 154 2.64 2.04 20.63
CA LEU A 154 1.33 1.38 20.60
C LEU A 154 1.18 0.43 19.40
N GLY A 155 1.68 0.83 18.23
CA GLY A 155 1.55 0.06 16.98
C GLY A 155 2.82 -0.70 16.58
N GLN A 156 3.99 -0.24 17.00
CA GLN A 156 5.31 -0.79 16.63
C GLN A 156 6.00 -1.53 17.78
N GLY A 157 5.49 -1.41 19.00
CA GLY A 157 6.09 -1.97 20.20
C GLY A 157 5.76 -3.43 20.45
N TYR A 158 6.59 -4.08 21.27
CA TYR A 158 6.35 -5.43 21.77
C TYR A 158 6.52 -5.49 23.29
N PHE A 159 5.54 -6.09 23.98
CA PHE A 159 5.68 -6.53 25.36
C PHE A 159 6.61 -7.73 25.45
N TRP A 160 7.58 -7.69 26.37
CA TRP A 160 8.61 -8.71 26.55
C TRP A 160 9.31 -9.14 25.23
N LYS A 161 9.44 -8.21 24.26
CA LYS A 161 10.00 -8.43 22.92
C LYS A 161 9.27 -9.47 22.06
N LEU A 162 8.06 -9.87 22.44
CA LEU A 162 7.32 -10.94 21.78
C LEU A 162 5.91 -10.49 21.40
N ILE A 163 5.13 -9.97 22.34
CA ILE A 163 3.69 -9.73 22.10
C ILE A 163 3.46 -8.30 21.57
N PRO A 164 2.88 -8.10 20.38
CA PRO A 164 2.56 -6.76 19.87
C PRO A 164 1.69 -5.97 20.86
N VAL A 165 2.02 -4.70 21.08
CA VAL A 165 1.34 -3.85 22.09
C VAL A 165 -0.14 -3.63 21.76
N GLN A 166 -0.53 -3.72 20.49
CA GLN A 166 -1.91 -3.61 20.03
C GLN A 166 -2.75 -4.88 20.25
N LEU A 167 -2.15 -6.07 20.49
CA LEU A 167 -2.88 -7.33 20.64
C LEU A 167 -3.90 -7.32 21.79
N PRO A 168 -3.60 -6.79 23.00
CA PRO A 168 -4.59 -6.68 24.07
C PRO A 168 -5.85 -5.89 23.68
N ILE A 169 -5.72 -4.89 22.80
CA ILE A 169 -6.87 -4.11 22.32
C ILE A 169 -7.77 -4.99 21.45
N LEU A 170 -7.19 -5.77 20.53
CA LEU A 170 -7.94 -6.74 19.72
C LEU A 170 -8.66 -7.75 20.62
N VAL A 171 -7.97 -8.31 21.62
CA VAL A 171 -8.54 -9.30 22.55
C VAL A 171 -9.68 -8.69 23.38
N LEU A 172 -9.54 -7.44 23.82
CA LEU A 172 -10.58 -6.71 24.55
C LEU A 172 -11.83 -6.53 23.68
N VAL A 173 -11.67 -6.05 22.44
CA VAL A 173 -12.77 -5.85 21.49
C VAL A 173 -13.43 -7.19 21.12
N LEU A 174 -12.62 -8.21 20.85
CA LEU A 174 -13.10 -9.57 20.57
C LEU A 174 -13.94 -10.09 21.74
N THR A 175 -13.47 -9.93 22.97
CA THR A 175 -14.19 -10.36 24.17
C THR A 175 -15.52 -9.61 24.33
N ALA A 176 -15.53 -8.30 24.10
CA ALA A 176 -16.75 -7.50 24.12
C ALA A 176 -17.78 -7.99 23.08
N TYR A 177 -17.35 -8.30 21.85
CA TYR A 177 -18.22 -8.83 20.81
C TYR A 177 -18.65 -10.28 21.06
N VAL A 178 -17.83 -11.12 21.69
CA VAL A 178 -18.24 -12.45 22.16
C VAL A 178 -19.38 -12.33 23.16
N VAL A 179 -19.27 -11.40 24.12
CA VAL A 179 -20.35 -11.14 25.09
C VAL A 179 -21.59 -10.61 24.39
N LEU A 180 -21.43 -9.65 23.46
CA LEU A 180 -22.52 -9.08 22.68
C LEU A 180 -23.27 -10.14 21.87
N LEU A 181 -22.57 -11.00 21.14
CA LEU A 181 -23.19 -11.97 20.22
C LEU A 181 -23.65 -13.25 20.89
N HIS A 182 -22.86 -13.81 21.82
CA HIS A 182 -23.11 -15.15 22.35
C HIS A 182 -23.70 -15.14 23.75
N LYS A 183 -23.55 -14.05 24.51
CA LYS A 183 -23.99 -13.97 25.91
C LYS A 183 -25.12 -12.97 26.15
N SER A 184 -25.51 -12.16 25.16
CA SER A 184 -26.57 -11.15 25.32
C SER A 184 -27.87 -11.49 24.56
N VAL A 185 -28.96 -10.81 24.93
CA VAL A 185 -30.23 -10.82 24.17
C VAL A 185 -30.06 -10.18 22.79
N ILE A 186 -29.16 -9.21 22.68
CA ILE A 186 -28.86 -8.46 21.45
C ILE A 186 -28.38 -9.44 20.37
N GLY A 187 -27.46 -10.34 20.72
CA GLY A 187 -26.97 -11.38 19.81
C GLY A 187 -28.08 -12.25 19.25
N ARG A 188 -28.98 -12.78 20.09
CA ARG A 188 -30.14 -13.56 19.63
C ARG A 188 -31.05 -12.76 18.70
N SER A 189 -31.26 -11.46 18.98
CA SER A 189 -32.00 -10.56 18.10
C SER A 189 -31.32 -10.38 16.74
N ILE A 190 -29.99 -10.25 16.70
CA ILE A 190 -29.20 -10.09 15.47
C ILE A 190 -29.39 -11.30 14.54
N TYR A 191 -29.27 -12.51 15.06
CA TYR A 191 -29.51 -13.72 14.26
C TYR A 191 -30.97 -13.81 13.77
N ALA A 192 -31.95 -13.48 14.61
CA ALA A 192 -33.35 -13.48 14.22
C ALA A 192 -33.64 -12.47 13.08
N ILE A 193 -33.05 -11.27 13.16
CA ILE A 193 -33.13 -10.25 12.10
C ILE A 193 -32.53 -10.80 10.80
N GLY A 194 -31.38 -11.46 10.87
CA GLY A 194 -30.73 -12.07 9.72
C GLY A 194 -31.53 -13.17 9.03
N PHE A 195 -32.31 -13.95 9.77
CA PHE A 195 -33.20 -14.96 9.18
C PHE A 195 -34.42 -14.34 8.51
N ASN A 196 -35.09 -13.42 9.21
CA ASN A 196 -36.25 -12.70 8.67
C ASN A 196 -36.48 -11.42 9.48
N ALA A 197 -36.07 -10.27 8.94
CA ALA A 197 -36.21 -8.98 9.60
C ALA A 197 -37.68 -8.57 9.83
N GLU A 198 -38.59 -8.91 8.91
CA GLU A 198 -40.02 -8.64 9.09
C GLU A 198 -40.63 -9.52 10.18
N GLY A 199 -40.32 -10.82 10.17
CA GLY A 199 -40.74 -11.77 11.20
C GLY A 199 -40.21 -11.37 12.58
N ALA A 200 -38.96 -10.93 12.67
CA ALA A 200 -38.37 -10.40 13.90
C ALA A 200 -39.13 -9.16 14.41
N ARG A 201 -39.55 -8.26 13.52
CA ARG A 201 -40.36 -7.09 13.86
C ARG A 201 -41.73 -7.51 14.41
N TYR A 202 -42.40 -8.48 13.79
CA TYR A 202 -43.67 -9.02 14.29
C TYR A 202 -43.52 -9.73 15.64
N ALA A 203 -42.35 -10.33 15.91
CA ALA A 203 -42.00 -10.90 17.21
C ALA A 203 -41.57 -9.86 18.27
N GLY A 204 -41.76 -8.56 18.02
CA GLY A 204 -41.45 -7.47 18.96
C GLY A 204 -39.96 -7.13 19.09
N ILE A 205 -39.09 -7.67 18.24
CA ILE A 205 -37.67 -7.34 18.25
C ILE A 205 -37.49 -5.93 17.69
N PRO A 206 -36.77 -5.02 18.40
CA PRO A 206 -36.59 -3.65 17.94
C PRO A 206 -35.51 -3.58 16.83
N VAL A 207 -35.83 -4.09 15.63
CA VAL A 207 -34.92 -4.25 14.49
C VAL A 207 -34.12 -2.97 14.22
N ARG A 208 -34.79 -1.81 14.17
CA ARG A 208 -34.13 -0.51 13.95
C ARG A 208 -33.05 -0.21 14.98
N LYS A 209 -33.34 -0.39 16.28
CA LYS A 209 -32.35 -0.11 17.35
C LYS A 209 -31.15 -1.07 17.27
N ARG A 210 -31.40 -2.32 16.86
CA ARG A 210 -30.33 -3.33 16.69
C ARG A 210 -29.43 -3.00 15.51
N LEU A 211 -30.00 -2.66 14.35
CA LEU A 211 -29.23 -2.22 13.19
C LEU A 211 -28.44 -0.94 13.50
N ALA A 212 -29.08 0.06 14.11
CA ALA A 212 -28.42 1.32 14.46
C ALA A 212 -27.20 1.09 15.37
N LEU A 213 -27.33 0.23 16.39
CA LEU A 213 -26.23 -0.13 17.27
C LEU A 213 -25.04 -0.71 16.49
N LEU A 214 -25.29 -1.61 15.52
CA LEU A 214 -24.23 -2.25 14.76
C LEU A 214 -23.43 -1.27 13.90
N TYR A 215 -24.09 -0.35 13.19
CA TYR A 215 -23.39 0.64 12.37
C TYR A 215 -22.67 1.71 13.20
N VAL A 216 -23.21 2.10 14.36
CA VAL A 216 -22.48 2.97 15.31
C VAL A 216 -21.21 2.27 15.81
N LEU A 217 -21.32 1.02 16.25
CA LEU A 217 -20.16 0.26 16.71
C LEU A 217 -19.15 0.05 15.58
N SER A 218 -19.59 -0.18 14.34
CA SER A 218 -18.73 -0.26 13.15
C SER A 218 -17.86 0.99 13.01
N GLY A 219 -18.47 2.17 13.06
CA GLY A 219 -17.73 3.44 12.97
C GLY A 219 -16.72 3.65 14.12
N VAL A 220 -17.09 3.30 15.35
CA VAL A 220 -16.17 3.38 16.52
C VAL A 220 -15.00 2.41 16.39
N ILE A 221 -15.24 1.19 15.91
CA ILE A 221 -14.16 0.22 15.71
C ILE A 221 -13.29 0.60 14.50
N ALA A 222 -13.86 1.16 13.44
CA ALA A 222 -13.09 1.68 12.31
C ALA A 222 -12.18 2.84 12.73
N SER A 223 -12.64 3.76 13.58
CA SER A 223 -11.79 4.84 14.08
C SER A 223 -10.72 4.36 15.07
N LEU A 224 -11.03 3.35 15.90
CA LEU A 224 -10.03 2.70 16.73
C LEU A 224 -8.95 2.00 15.89
N ALA A 225 -9.36 1.28 14.84
CA ALA A 225 -8.45 0.66 13.89
C ALA A 225 -7.57 1.72 13.21
N ALA A 226 -8.12 2.88 12.84
CA ALA A 226 -7.36 3.99 12.28
C ALA A 226 -6.28 4.51 13.22
N VAL A 227 -6.58 4.72 14.50
CA VAL A 227 -5.61 5.19 15.50
C VAL A 227 -4.46 4.19 15.64
N ILE A 228 -4.76 2.89 15.73
CA ILE A 228 -3.74 1.84 15.80
C ILE A 228 -2.93 1.81 14.51
N TYR A 229 -3.58 1.96 13.36
CA TYR A 229 -2.91 1.90 12.07
C TYR A 229 -1.96 3.09 11.86
N VAL A 230 -2.35 4.29 12.30
CA VAL A 230 -1.46 5.47 12.33
C VAL A 230 -0.29 5.24 13.29
N ALA A 231 -0.51 4.63 14.46
CA ALA A 231 0.56 4.28 15.38
C ALA A 231 1.52 3.22 14.81
N HIS A 232 1.00 2.27 14.03
CA HIS A 232 1.77 1.23 13.36
C HIS A 232 2.66 1.83 12.27
N LEU A 233 2.08 2.58 11.34
CA LEU A 233 2.83 3.13 10.20
C LEU A 233 3.65 4.37 10.55
N GLY A 234 3.30 5.06 11.66
CA GLY A 234 3.92 6.32 12.05
C GLY A 234 3.57 7.50 11.16
N LEU A 235 2.47 7.38 10.39
CA LEU A 235 1.96 8.41 9.51
C LEU A 235 0.44 8.39 9.44
N ALA A 236 -0.17 9.52 9.10
CA ALA A 236 -1.57 9.60 8.70
C ALA A 236 -1.70 10.19 7.29
N LYS A 237 -2.45 9.49 6.42
CA LYS A 237 -2.71 9.92 5.03
C LYS A 237 -4.12 9.53 4.59
N SER A 238 -4.59 10.16 3.51
CA SER A 238 -5.98 10.08 3.06
C SER A 238 -6.41 8.73 2.52
N ASP A 239 -5.49 7.92 1.99
CA ASP A 239 -5.72 6.61 1.38
C ASP A 239 -5.52 5.44 2.36
N LEU A 240 -5.22 5.69 3.65
CA LEU A 240 -5.19 4.61 4.66
C LEU A 240 -6.53 3.86 4.70
N GLY A 241 -6.43 2.55 4.87
CA GLY A 241 -7.56 1.62 4.92
C GLY A 241 -8.18 1.29 3.55
N THR A 242 -7.59 1.73 2.43
CA THR A 242 -8.05 1.34 1.09
C THR A 242 -7.99 -0.19 0.92
N GLY A 243 -9.09 -0.80 0.49
CA GLY A 243 -9.19 -2.24 0.29
C GLY A 243 -9.41 -3.06 1.56
N TYR A 244 -9.24 -2.47 2.75
CA TYR A 244 -9.46 -3.18 4.02
C TYR A 244 -10.93 -3.59 4.17
N GLU A 245 -11.88 -2.83 3.60
CA GLU A 245 -13.29 -3.18 3.55
C GLU A 245 -13.52 -4.51 2.82
N LEU A 246 -12.88 -4.72 1.67
CA LEU A 246 -13.02 -5.96 0.88
C LEU A 246 -12.29 -7.13 1.55
N GLN A 247 -11.09 -6.89 2.10
CA GLN A 247 -10.33 -7.91 2.82
C GLN A 247 -11.07 -8.38 4.08
N ALA A 248 -11.65 -7.45 4.86
CA ALA A 248 -12.40 -7.79 6.06
C ALA A 248 -13.68 -8.55 5.74
N ILE A 249 -14.44 -8.13 4.70
CA ILE A 249 -15.60 -8.90 4.21
C ILE A 249 -15.16 -10.29 3.77
N THR A 250 -14.05 -10.42 3.03
CA THR A 250 -13.56 -11.71 2.57
C THR A 250 -13.19 -12.61 3.74
N ALA A 251 -12.48 -12.12 4.75
CA ALA A 251 -12.17 -12.87 5.96
C ALA A 251 -13.44 -13.37 6.67
N VAL A 252 -14.44 -12.51 6.82
CA VAL A 252 -15.73 -12.85 7.45
C VAL A 252 -16.49 -13.93 6.66
N VAL A 253 -16.51 -13.82 5.33
CA VAL A 253 -17.20 -14.77 4.43
C VAL A 253 -16.46 -16.10 4.34
N VAL A 254 -15.12 -16.09 4.26
CA VAL A 254 -14.26 -17.28 4.38
C VAL A 254 -14.47 -17.99 5.71
N GLY A 255 -14.67 -17.21 6.78
CA GLY A 255 -15.06 -17.69 8.09
C GLY A 255 -16.44 -18.36 8.16
N GLY A 256 -17.21 -18.34 7.08
CA GLY A 256 -18.51 -19.02 6.97
C GLY A 256 -19.71 -18.18 7.39
N VAL A 257 -19.56 -16.86 7.50
CA VAL A 257 -20.68 -15.94 7.66
C VAL A 257 -21.38 -15.73 6.31
N SER A 258 -22.71 -15.86 6.31
CA SER A 258 -23.54 -15.68 5.11
C SER A 258 -23.68 -14.20 4.79
N VAL A 259 -23.40 -13.81 3.53
CA VAL A 259 -23.66 -12.44 3.03
C VAL A 259 -25.16 -12.15 2.99
N PHE A 260 -25.99 -13.19 2.87
CA PHE A 260 -27.46 -13.08 2.88
C PHE A 260 -28.06 -13.04 4.30
N GLY A 261 -27.23 -13.12 5.35
CA GLY A 261 -27.66 -13.07 6.74
C GLY A 261 -28.06 -14.40 7.36
N GLY A 262 -28.39 -14.35 8.65
CA GLY A 262 -28.95 -15.44 9.46
C GLY A 262 -27.95 -16.49 9.96
N ARG A 263 -26.73 -16.53 9.42
CA ARG A 263 -25.72 -17.54 9.78
C ARG A 263 -24.32 -16.95 9.87
N GLY A 264 -23.52 -17.45 10.81
CA GLY A 264 -22.14 -17.04 11.02
C GLY A 264 -21.73 -17.12 12.49
N THR A 265 -20.43 -17.19 12.75
CA THR A 265 -19.86 -17.13 14.10
C THR A 265 -18.66 -16.20 14.11
N LEU A 266 -18.40 -15.59 15.26
CA LEU A 266 -17.22 -14.73 15.42
C LEU A 266 -15.92 -15.54 15.37
N LEU A 267 -15.95 -16.79 15.86
CA LEU A 267 -14.82 -17.71 15.78
C LEU A 267 -14.46 -18.03 14.33
N GLY A 268 -15.46 -18.33 13.49
CA GLY A 268 -15.28 -18.54 12.06
C GLY A 268 -14.64 -17.33 11.39
N SER A 269 -15.16 -16.12 11.62
CA SER A 269 -14.56 -14.89 11.08
C SER A 269 -13.10 -14.69 11.48
N MET A 270 -12.73 -14.98 12.73
CA MET A 270 -11.34 -14.90 13.18
C MET A 270 -10.44 -15.95 12.51
N LEU A 271 -10.94 -17.16 12.30
CA LEU A 271 -10.21 -18.19 11.53
C LEU A 271 -10.01 -17.76 10.07
N GLY A 272 -11.02 -17.11 9.46
CA GLY A 272 -10.93 -16.57 8.11
C GLY A 272 -9.93 -15.41 8.00
N LEU A 273 -9.87 -14.55 9.03
CA LEU A 273 -8.83 -13.51 9.15
C LEU A 273 -7.43 -14.14 9.15
N PHE A 274 -7.17 -15.10 10.05
CA PHE A 274 -5.85 -15.72 10.14
C PHE A 274 -5.50 -16.52 8.88
N PHE A 275 -6.48 -17.15 8.23
CA PHE A 275 -6.28 -17.78 6.92
C PHE A 275 -5.78 -16.77 5.89
N LEU A 276 -6.45 -15.62 5.74
CA LEU A 276 -5.99 -14.59 4.80
C LEU A 276 -4.64 -14.00 5.19
N SER A 277 -4.41 -13.71 6.48
CA SER A 277 -3.14 -13.14 6.95
C SER A 277 -1.97 -14.11 6.76
N VAL A 278 -2.16 -15.41 7.02
CA VAL A 278 -1.15 -16.44 6.79
C VAL A 278 -0.86 -16.60 5.29
N LEU A 279 -1.90 -16.62 4.45
CA LEU A 279 -1.76 -16.70 2.99
C LEU A 279 -0.91 -15.54 2.45
N GLN A 280 -1.31 -14.32 2.81
CA GLN A 280 -0.62 -13.09 2.44
C GLN A 280 0.85 -13.15 2.86
N ASN A 281 1.09 -13.38 4.15
CA ASN A 281 2.45 -13.41 4.69
C ASN A 281 3.32 -14.52 4.08
N GLY A 282 2.76 -15.72 3.90
CA GLY A 282 3.46 -16.86 3.29
C GLY A 282 3.90 -16.57 1.86
N MET A 283 3.04 -15.96 1.04
CA MET A 283 3.40 -15.56 -0.32
C MET A 283 4.49 -14.49 -0.35
N HIS A 284 4.40 -13.49 0.54
CA HIS A 284 5.44 -12.46 0.67
C HIS A 284 6.78 -13.06 1.06
N LEU A 285 6.81 -13.99 2.03
CA LEU A 285 8.04 -14.67 2.43
C LEU A 285 8.64 -15.55 1.32
N MET A 286 7.82 -16.01 0.38
CA MET A 286 8.29 -16.70 -0.83
C MET A 286 8.78 -15.75 -1.93
N ALA A 287 8.69 -14.43 -1.76
CA ALA A 287 8.94 -13.41 -2.80
C ALA A 287 8.08 -13.64 -4.04
N LEU A 288 6.84 -14.07 -3.83
CA LEU A 288 5.84 -14.06 -4.90
C LEU A 288 5.33 -12.63 -5.10
N PRO A 289 4.99 -12.24 -6.34
CA PRO A 289 4.44 -10.92 -6.62
C PRO A 289 3.16 -10.67 -5.82
N SER A 290 3.05 -9.48 -5.21
CA SER A 290 1.92 -9.09 -4.36
C SER A 290 0.56 -9.11 -5.07
N GLU A 291 0.52 -8.99 -6.41
CA GLU A 291 -0.68 -9.05 -7.26
C GLU A 291 -1.41 -10.39 -7.14
N LEU A 292 -0.67 -11.49 -6.93
CA LEU A 292 -1.25 -12.83 -6.80
C LEU A 292 -2.17 -12.90 -5.58
N THR A 293 -1.87 -12.13 -4.54
CA THR A 293 -2.71 -11.99 -3.36
C THR A 293 -4.12 -11.52 -3.72
N GLY A 294 -4.22 -10.44 -4.51
CA GLY A 294 -5.51 -9.87 -4.91
C GLY A 294 -6.32 -10.85 -5.77
N VAL A 295 -5.66 -11.54 -6.70
CA VAL A 295 -6.29 -12.56 -7.54
C VAL A 295 -6.83 -13.70 -6.69
N LEU A 296 -6.04 -14.22 -5.76
CA LEU A 296 -6.45 -15.33 -4.89
C LEU A 296 -7.60 -14.94 -3.96
N ILE A 297 -7.53 -13.77 -3.33
CA ILE A 297 -8.61 -13.24 -2.47
C ILE A 297 -9.91 -13.08 -3.29
N GLY A 298 -9.83 -12.52 -4.50
CA GLY A 298 -10.98 -12.35 -5.38
C GLY A 298 -11.61 -13.67 -5.82
N VAL A 299 -10.80 -14.62 -6.30
CA VAL A 299 -11.26 -15.96 -6.70
C VAL A 299 -11.88 -16.70 -5.51
N LEU A 300 -11.25 -16.64 -4.35
CA LEU A 300 -11.73 -17.26 -3.11
C LEU A 300 -13.09 -16.69 -2.70
N LEU A 301 -13.23 -15.36 -2.69
CA LEU A 301 -14.48 -14.69 -2.36
C LEU A 301 -15.60 -15.10 -3.32
N LEU A 302 -15.36 -15.04 -4.63
CA LEU A 302 -16.36 -15.41 -5.64
C LEU A 302 -16.78 -16.88 -5.51
N ALA A 303 -15.83 -17.79 -5.31
CA ALA A 303 -16.11 -19.21 -5.13
C ALA A 303 -17.00 -19.46 -3.91
N ILE A 304 -16.69 -18.84 -2.77
CA ILE A 304 -17.44 -19.03 -1.53
C ILE A 304 -18.84 -18.43 -1.64
N VAL A 305 -18.96 -17.22 -2.18
CA VAL A 305 -20.26 -16.57 -2.38
C VAL A 305 -21.14 -17.37 -3.34
N ALA A 306 -20.59 -17.91 -4.43
CA ALA A 306 -21.33 -18.76 -5.36
C ALA A 306 -21.85 -20.03 -4.68
N VAL A 307 -21.02 -20.70 -3.86
CA VAL A 307 -21.40 -21.87 -3.08
C VAL A 307 -22.50 -21.53 -2.07
N ASP A 308 -22.39 -20.40 -1.37
CA ASP A 308 -23.39 -19.97 -0.39
C ASP A 308 -24.74 -19.67 -1.05
N ARG A 309 -24.73 -19.02 -2.22
CA ARG A 309 -25.95 -18.73 -3.00
C ARG A 309 -26.67 -20.02 -3.41
N LEU A 310 -25.96 -21.01 -3.95
CA LEU A 310 -26.52 -22.31 -4.36
C LEU A 310 -27.18 -23.07 -3.19
N ARG A 311 -26.68 -22.87 -1.97
CA ARG A 311 -27.25 -23.48 -0.75
C ARG A 311 -28.52 -22.74 -0.30
N SER A 312 -28.54 -21.41 -0.45
CA SER A 312 -29.68 -20.57 -0.03
C SER A 312 -30.95 -20.80 -0.87
N THR A 313 -30.80 -21.14 -2.17
CA THR A 313 -31.93 -21.29 -3.11
C THR A 313 -32.55 -22.69 -3.12
N GLY A 314 -32.06 -23.62 -2.28
CA GLY A 314 -32.68 -24.94 -2.11
C GLY A 314 -32.53 -25.90 -3.29
N ALA A 315 -31.71 -25.58 -4.30
CA ALA A 315 -31.44 -26.44 -5.47
C ALA A 315 -30.76 -27.77 -5.08
N PHE A 316 -30.20 -27.87 -3.87
CA PHE A 316 -29.65 -29.09 -3.28
C PHE A 316 -30.56 -29.59 -2.14
N LYS A 317 -31.71 -30.15 -2.47
CA LYS A 317 -32.48 -31.00 -1.52
C LYS A 317 -31.73 -32.34 -1.36
N VAL A 318 -30.71 -32.36 -0.50
CA VAL A 318 -30.18 -33.64 -0.01
C VAL A 318 -31.21 -34.17 0.99
N THR A 319 -31.89 -35.24 0.59
CA THR A 319 -32.75 -36.05 1.45
C THR A 319 -32.00 -36.40 2.73
N ALA A 320 -32.63 -36.13 3.86
CA ALA A 320 -32.09 -36.41 5.19
C ALA A 320 -31.96 -37.93 5.39
N GLY A 321 -30.76 -38.44 5.15
CA GLY A 321 -30.37 -39.82 5.46
C GLY A 321 -28.84 -39.95 5.39
N GLU A 322 -28.21 -40.11 6.55
CA GLU A 322 -26.89 -40.75 6.77
C GLU A 322 -25.77 -40.55 5.72
N ALA A 323 -25.52 -39.31 5.27
CA ALA A 323 -24.33 -39.05 4.45
C ALA A 323 -23.13 -38.68 5.34
N PRO A 324 -21.98 -39.39 5.25
CA PRO A 324 -20.76 -39.06 6.01
C PRO A 324 -20.22 -37.67 5.64
N LEU A 325 -19.52 -37.03 6.60
CA LEU A 325 -19.06 -35.63 6.58
C LEU A 325 -18.39 -35.17 5.27
N TRP A 326 -17.74 -36.08 4.53
CA TRP A 326 -17.03 -35.80 3.27
C TRP A 326 -17.94 -35.63 2.04
N LYS A 327 -19.23 -36.00 2.11
CA LYS A 327 -20.20 -35.83 1.00
C LYS A 327 -20.92 -34.47 1.01
N ARG A 328 -20.49 -33.50 1.83
CA ARG A 328 -21.00 -32.12 1.81
C ARG A 328 -20.20 -31.28 0.80
N PRO A 329 -20.78 -30.90 -0.36
CA PRO A 329 -20.03 -30.33 -1.48
C PRO A 329 -19.39 -28.96 -1.21
N ALA A 330 -19.75 -28.26 -0.14
CA ALA A 330 -19.18 -26.95 0.18
C ALA A 330 -17.73 -27.01 0.72
N PHE A 331 -17.34 -28.13 1.35
CA PHE A 331 -16.00 -28.29 1.92
C PHE A 331 -15.02 -28.98 0.97
N ALA A 332 -15.52 -29.90 0.15
CA ALA A 332 -14.74 -30.50 -0.92
C ALA A 332 -14.33 -29.45 -1.97
N VAL A 333 -15.18 -28.47 -2.29
CA VAL A 333 -14.87 -27.40 -3.26
C VAL A 333 -13.92 -26.35 -2.69
N ALA A 334 -14.07 -25.93 -1.42
CA ALA A 334 -13.09 -25.05 -0.76
C ALA A 334 -11.72 -25.74 -0.62
N ALA A 335 -11.69 -27.01 -0.22
CA ALA A 335 -10.46 -27.80 -0.15
C ALA A 335 -9.84 -28.09 -1.52
N LEU A 336 -10.64 -28.36 -2.57
CA LEU A 336 -10.15 -28.58 -3.95
C LEU A 336 -9.65 -27.28 -4.60
N VAL A 337 -10.27 -26.13 -4.33
CA VAL A 337 -9.80 -24.83 -4.84
C VAL A 337 -8.51 -24.42 -4.13
N ILE A 338 -8.41 -24.61 -2.81
CA ILE A 338 -7.18 -24.37 -2.02
C ILE A 338 -6.06 -25.33 -2.46
N LEU A 339 -6.32 -26.63 -2.65
CA LEU A 339 -5.33 -27.61 -3.13
C LEU A 339 -4.94 -27.40 -4.60
N ALA A 340 -5.85 -26.94 -5.47
CA ALA A 340 -5.56 -26.72 -6.89
C ALA A 340 -4.86 -25.38 -7.17
N THR A 341 -5.18 -24.30 -6.46
CA THR A 341 -4.49 -23.00 -6.66
C THR A 341 -3.11 -22.99 -6.02
N VAL A 342 -2.98 -23.52 -4.80
CA VAL A 342 -1.68 -23.71 -4.15
C VAL A 342 -0.88 -24.77 -4.93
N GLY A 343 -1.46 -25.93 -5.30
CA GLY A 343 -0.74 -26.95 -6.07
C GLY A 343 -0.19 -26.49 -7.45
N THR A 344 -0.92 -25.67 -8.20
CA THR A 344 -0.52 -25.26 -9.56
C THR A 344 0.49 -24.10 -9.58
N LEU A 345 0.39 -23.15 -8.64
CA LEU A 345 1.36 -22.06 -8.48
C LEU A 345 2.69 -22.55 -7.90
N LEU A 346 2.65 -23.60 -7.08
CA LEU A 346 3.84 -24.21 -6.47
C LEU A 346 4.59 -25.16 -7.38
N PHE A 347 3.89 -25.83 -8.29
CA PHE A 347 4.55 -26.60 -9.34
C PHE A 347 5.34 -25.67 -10.28
N HIS A 348 4.83 -24.47 -10.59
CA HIS A 348 5.54 -23.47 -11.39
C HIS A 348 6.78 -22.88 -10.68
N ALA A 349 6.68 -22.55 -9.39
CA ALA A 349 7.81 -22.04 -8.60
C ALA A 349 8.89 -23.11 -8.33
N ALA A 350 8.50 -24.37 -8.13
CA ALA A 350 9.43 -25.48 -7.90
C ALA A 350 10.20 -25.89 -9.17
N VAL A 351 9.59 -25.80 -10.36
CA VAL A 351 10.26 -26.09 -11.64
C VAL A 351 11.31 -25.03 -11.98
N HIS A 352 11.14 -23.76 -11.58
CA HIS A 352 12.13 -22.71 -11.77
C HIS A 352 13.25 -22.69 -10.72
N ARG A 353 13.04 -23.28 -9.53
CA ARG A 353 14.06 -23.37 -8.47
C ARG A 353 15.15 -24.41 -8.75
N ASN A 354 14.87 -25.42 -9.58
CA ASN A 354 15.82 -26.50 -9.90
C ASN A 354 16.97 -26.10 -10.85
N GLY A 355 17.15 -24.81 -11.16
CA GLY A 355 18.30 -24.30 -11.91
C GLY A 355 19.54 -23.94 -11.06
N ALA A 356 19.45 -23.91 -9.72
CA ALA A 356 20.50 -23.36 -8.88
C ALA A 356 20.75 -24.17 -7.60
N ALA A 357 21.24 -25.39 -7.74
CA ALA A 357 21.96 -26.06 -6.67
C ALA A 357 23.46 -25.86 -6.88
N ALA A 358 23.99 -24.72 -6.44
CA ALA A 358 25.42 -24.49 -6.25
C ALA A 358 25.67 -24.10 -4.79
N ALA A 359 26.63 -24.76 -4.16
CA ALA A 359 26.92 -24.68 -2.73
C ALA A 359 27.48 -23.30 -2.33
N GLY A 360 26.70 -22.54 -1.54
CA GLY A 360 27.04 -21.26 -0.91
C GLY A 360 25.76 -20.49 -0.53
N HIS A 361 25.74 -19.75 0.59
CA HIS A 361 24.63 -18.83 0.89
C HIS A 361 24.63 -17.71 -0.14
N ARG A 362 23.66 -17.75 -1.05
CA ARG A 362 23.51 -16.78 -2.12
C ARG A 362 22.82 -15.53 -1.54
N LEU A 363 23.46 -14.36 -1.62
CA LEU A 363 22.91 -13.14 -1.02
C LEU A 363 21.54 -12.83 -1.64
N THR A 364 20.58 -12.44 -0.82
CA THR A 364 19.27 -11.96 -1.25
C THR A 364 19.20 -10.44 -1.12
N ILE A 365 19.12 -9.73 -2.24
CA ILE A 365 19.03 -8.26 -2.28
C ILE A 365 17.60 -7.86 -2.65
N ALA A 366 16.92 -7.15 -1.75
CA ALA A 366 15.58 -6.64 -1.98
C ALA A 366 15.64 -5.20 -2.49
N VAL A 367 15.12 -4.96 -3.70
CA VAL A 367 15.09 -3.65 -4.35
C VAL A 367 13.64 -3.22 -4.55
N MET A 368 13.28 -2.06 -4.00
CA MET A 368 11.93 -1.49 -4.05
C MET A 368 11.87 -0.27 -4.97
N PRO A 369 11.10 -0.29 -6.08
CA PRO A 369 10.69 0.92 -6.78
C PRO A 369 9.52 1.62 -6.04
N LYS A 370 9.25 2.91 -6.34
CA LYS A 370 8.06 3.59 -5.81
C LYS A 370 6.77 2.97 -6.33
N ALA A 371 6.71 2.74 -7.65
CA ALA A 371 5.63 2.06 -8.33
C ALA A 371 6.20 1.14 -9.41
N LYS A 372 6.09 -0.19 -9.24
CA LYS A 372 6.74 -1.16 -10.14
C LYS A 372 6.21 -1.18 -11.57
N GLY A 373 5.04 -0.58 -11.81
CA GLY A 373 4.43 -0.43 -13.13
C GLY A 373 4.90 0.80 -13.91
N ASP A 374 5.64 1.72 -13.28
CA ASP A 374 6.15 2.92 -13.95
C ASP A 374 7.25 2.53 -14.98
N PRO A 375 7.19 3.05 -16.22
CA PRO A 375 8.23 2.81 -17.23
C PRO A 375 9.67 3.10 -16.75
N TYR A 376 9.88 4.13 -15.93
CA TYR A 376 11.19 4.49 -15.37
C TYR A 376 11.75 3.36 -14.50
N PHE A 377 10.91 2.81 -13.62
CA PHE A 377 11.30 1.71 -12.75
C PHE A 377 11.42 0.38 -13.51
N ILE A 378 10.61 0.16 -14.54
CA ILE A 378 10.76 -1.00 -15.45
C ILE A 378 12.11 -0.95 -16.17
N SER A 379 12.54 0.23 -16.61
CA SER A 379 13.85 0.41 -17.22
C SER A 379 14.98 0.14 -16.22
N ALA A 380 14.88 0.66 -15.00
CA ALA A 380 15.84 0.37 -13.93
C ALA A 380 15.91 -1.12 -13.56
N ARG A 381 14.78 -1.83 -13.59
CA ARG A 381 14.73 -3.27 -13.32
C ARG A 381 15.67 -4.07 -14.22
N ALA A 382 15.77 -3.72 -15.51
CA ALA A 382 16.62 -4.44 -16.45
C ALA A 382 18.10 -4.40 -16.01
N GLY A 383 18.59 -3.25 -15.52
CA GLY A 383 19.94 -3.14 -14.99
C GLY A 383 20.12 -3.82 -13.62
N ALA A 384 19.10 -3.81 -12.78
CA ALA A 384 19.12 -4.57 -11.53
C ALA A 384 19.22 -6.09 -11.77
N GLU A 385 18.46 -6.61 -12.75
CA GLU A 385 18.53 -8.02 -13.16
C GLU A 385 19.88 -8.39 -13.79
N GLU A 386 20.47 -7.48 -14.58
CA GLU A 386 21.84 -7.60 -15.10
C GLU A 386 22.86 -7.77 -13.96
N ALA A 387 22.88 -6.83 -13.00
CA ALA A 387 23.78 -6.88 -11.85
C ALA A 387 23.56 -8.14 -10.98
N ALA A 388 22.30 -8.54 -10.78
CA ALA A 388 21.98 -9.73 -10.00
C ALA A 388 22.55 -11.01 -10.63
N LYS A 389 22.48 -11.11 -11.96
CA LYS A 389 23.03 -12.21 -12.72
C LYS A 389 24.56 -12.22 -12.68
N GLU A 390 25.20 -11.05 -12.82
CA GLU A 390 26.65 -10.90 -12.76
C GLU A 390 27.23 -11.31 -11.40
N LEU A 391 26.61 -10.86 -10.32
CA LEU A 391 27.05 -11.14 -8.95
C LEU A 391 26.60 -12.52 -8.45
N GLY A 392 25.68 -13.17 -9.16
CA GLY A 392 25.09 -14.43 -8.71
C GLY A 392 24.31 -14.26 -7.41
N VAL A 393 23.56 -13.17 -7.24
CA VAL A 393 22.69 -12.91 -6.07
C VAL A 393 21.23 -13.20 -6.39
N ASP A 394 20.40 -13.43 -5.38
CA ASP A 394 18.94 -13.53 -5.53
C ASP A 394 18.34 -12.12 -5.44
N LEU A 395 17.73 -11.66 -6.52
CA LEU A 395 17.06 -10.35 -6.58
C LEU A 395 15.59 -10.49 -6.23
N ILE A 396 15.13 -9.74 -5.23
CA ILE A 396 13.70 -9.47 -5.01
C ILE A 396 13.42 -8.08 -5.56
N TRP A 397 12.85 -8.00 -6.75
CA TRP A 397 12.32 -6.75 -7.31
C TRP A 397 10.82 -6.69 -7.02
N ASP A 398 10.43 -5.98 -5.95
CA ASP A 398 9.01 -5.82 -5.62
C ASP A 398 8.75 -4.48 -4.92
N GLY A 399 7.54 -3.97 -5.11
CA GLY A 399 7.13 -2.64 -4.66
C GLY A 399 5.63 -2.45 -4.88
N PRO A 400 5.07 -1.31 -4.45
CA PRO A 400 3.69 -0.97 -4.74
C PRO A 400 3.38 -0.91 -6.25
N THR A 401 2.11 -1.11 -6.62
CA THR A 401 1.64 -0.90 -8.02
C THR A 401 1.32 0.56 -8.33
N SER A 402 1.14 1.37 -7.29
CA SER A 402 0.85 2.80 -7.32
C SER A 402 1.64 3.48 -6.20
N LEU A 403 1.60 4.81 -6.10
CA LEU A 403 2.31 5.55 -5.04
C LEU A 403 1.67 5.28 -3.66
N ASP A 404 2.12 4.22 -2.98
CA ASP A 404 1.60 3.79 -1.68
C ASP A 404 2.71 3.54 -0.64
N ALA A 405 2.97 4.58 0.16
CA ALA A 405 3.93 4.51 1.26
C ALA A 405 3.59 3.46 2.34
N SER A 406 2.32 3.10 2.54
CA SER A 406 1.94 2.06 3.51
C SER A 406 2.37 0.68 3.04
N GLN A 407 2.09 0.39 1.76
CA GLN A 407 2.53 -0.86 1.14
C GLN A 407 4.06 -0.97 1.11
N GLN A 408 4.78 0.14 0.94
CA GLN A 408 6.25 0.13 1.10
C GLN A 408 6.67 -0.33 2.51
N ASN A 409 6.01 0.17 3.56
CA ASN A 409 6.33 -0.25 4.94
C ASN A 409 6.06 -1.75 5.16
N GLU A 410 4.91 -2.25 4.69
CA GLU A 410 4.55 -3.68 4.80
C GLU A 410 5.59 -4.57 4.10
N LEU A 411 6.05 -4.19 2.90
CA LEU A 411 7.07 -4.93 2.16
C LEU A 411 8.42 -4.95 2.89
N VAL A 412 8.86 -3.82 3.46
CA VAL A 412 10.10 -3.79 4.26
C VAL A 412 9.97 -4.70 5.49
N GLU A 413 8.86 -4.67 6.22
CA GLU A 413 8.63 -5.58 7.36
C GLU A 413 8.72 -7.06 6.96
N ASN A 414 8.14 -7.41 5.81
CA ASN A 414 8.22 -8.75 5.26
C ASN A 414 9.67 -9.14 4.90
N TRP A 415 10.48 -8.21 4.39
CA TRP A 415 11.88 -8.47 4.07
C TRP A 415 12.77 -8.57 5.32
N ILE A 416 12.50 -7.78 6.35
CA ILE A 416 13.13 -7.94 7.67
C ILE A 416 12.87 -9.35 8.19
N THR A 417 11.61 -9.78 8.13
CA THR A 417 11.17 -11.09 8.61
C THR A 417 11.75 -12.23 7.80
N ARG A 418 11.84 -12.07 6.47
CA ARG A 418 12.50 -13.02 5.57
C ARG A 418 13.98 -13.15 5.89
N GLY A 419 14.63 -12.09 6.38
CA GLY A 419 16.07 -12.06 6.61
C GLY A 419 16.85 -11.86 5.32
N VAL A 420 16.44 -10.88 4.49
CA VAL A 420 17.21 -10.49 3.31
C VAL A 420 18.57 -9.90 3.72
N ASP A 421 19.56 -9.98 2.83
CA ASP A 421 20.93 -9.55 3.11
C ASP A 421 21.15 -8.04 2.88
N ALA A 422 20.31 -7.37 2.09
CA ALA A 422 20.23 -5.92 1.99
C ALA A 422 18.85 -5.44 1.50
N ILE A 423 18.47 -4.23 1.89
CA ILE A 423 17.24 -3.55 1.47
C ILE A 423 17.62 -2.25 0.77
N VAL A 424 17.15 -2.06 -0.47
CA VAL A 424 17.43 -0.88 -1.30
C VAL A 424 16.12 -0.26 -1.77
N VAL A 425 15.73 0.92 -1.26
CA VAL A 425 14.36 1.44 -1.42
C VAL A 425 14.30 2.80 -2.12
N ALA A 426 13.45 2.91 -3.14
CA ALA A 426 13.06 4.19 -3.71
C ALA A 426 11.88 4.77 -2.93
N VAL A 427 12.13 5.86 -2.22
CA VAL A 427 11.26 6.33 -1.16
C VAL A 427 10.10 7.15 -1.72
N GLU A 428 8.87 6.72 -1.47
CA GLU A 428 7.69 7.54 -1.77
C GLU A 428 7.51 8.66 -0.73
N ASN A 429 7.63 8.31 0.55
CA ASN A 429 7.48 9.28 1.64
C ASN A 429 8.59 9.12 2.68
N LYS A 430 9.37 10.20 2.85
CA LYS A 430 10.58 10.23 3.69
C LYS A 430 10.33 9.85 5.14
N GLY A 431 9.37 10.51 5.80
CA GLY A 431 9.09 10.29 7.22
C GLY A 431 8.49 8.90 7.49
N SER A 432 7.56 8.48 6.63
CA SER A 432 6.90 7.17 6.66
C SER A 432 7.89 6.01 6.72
N ILE A 433 8.67 5.86 5.64
CA ILE A 433 9.49 4.66 5.43
C ILE A 433 10.67 4.62 6.40
N SER A 434 11.14 5.79 6.86
CA SER A 434 12.31 5.89 7.74
C SER A 434 12.14 5.12 9.05
N THR A 435 10.91 4.96 9.52
CA THR A 435 10.65 4.23 10.76
C THR A 435 10.93 2.74 10.63
N VAL A 436 10.40 2.10 9.57
CA VAL A 436 10.65 0.68 9.32
C VAL A 436 12.08 0.42 8.85
N LEU A 437 12.70 1.36 8.11
CA LEU A 437 14.10 1.25 7.69
C LEU A 437 15.05 1.27 8.89
N ARG A 438 14.79 2.11 9.90
CA ARG A 438 15.53 2.03 11.18
C ARG A 438 15.35 0.67 11.84
N LYS A 439 14.13 0.11 11.84
CA LYS A 439 13.88 -1.25 12.35
C LYS A 439 14.72 -2.29 11.61
N ALA A 440 14.82 -2.23 10.28
CA ALA A 440 15.69 -3.11 9.50
C ALA A 440 17.15 -3.01 9.92
N ARG A 441 17.66 -1.79 10.12
CA ARG A 441 19.04 -1.57 10.60
C ARG A 441 19.27 -2.13 12.00
N THR A 442 18.30 -2.06 12.91
CA THR A 442 18.42 -2.71 14.23
C THR A 442 18.50 -4.23 14.15
N HIS A 443 18.01 -4.85 13.07
CA HIS A 443 18.16 -6.27 12.77
C HIS A 443 19.48 -6.59 12.05
N GLY A 444 20.37 -5.60 11.87
CA GLY A 444 21.66 -5.77 11.21
C GLY A 444 21.58 -5.82 9.68
N ILE A 445 20.41 -5.57 9.09
CA ILE A 445 20.22 -5.53 7.64
C ILE A 445 20.71 -4.17 7.13
N PRO A 446 21.69 -4.13 6.22
CA PRO A 446 22.07 -2.88 5.57
C PRO A 446 20.92 -2.30 4.77
N VAL A 447 20.76 -0.98 4.89
CA VAL A 447 19.70 -0.24 4.22
C VAL A 447 20.31 0.81 3.31
N LEU A 448 19.94 0.79 2.04
CA LEU A 448 20.26 1.82 1.07
C LEU A 448 18.97 2.41 0.52
N THR A 449 19.05 3.62 0.01
CA THR A 449 17.96 4.30 -0.71
C THR A 449 18.42 4.62 -2.12
N TRP A 450 17.51 4.80 -3.06
CA TRP A 450 17.83 5.15 -4.46
C TRP A 450 16.69 5.94 -5.09
N ASP A 451 16.95 6.76 -6.11
CA ASP A 451 15.97 7.66 -6.75
C ASP A 451 15.42 8.79 -5.85
N ALA A 452 14.93 8.45 -4.66
CA ALA A 452 14.45 9.32 -3.60
C ALA A 452 14.89 8.79 -2.23
N ASP A 453 15.25 9.70 -1.33
CA ASP A 453 15.92 9.35 -0.06
C ASP A 453 14.97 9.30 1.14
N ALA A 454 15.40 8.55 2.16
CA ALA A 454 14.82 8.51 3.49
C ALA A 454 15.51 9.54 4.40
N GLU A 455 15.18 9.55 5.69
CA GLU A 455 15.95 10.30 6.68
C GLU A 455 17.37 9.72 6.79
N LEU A 456 18.38 10.59 6.97
CA LEU A 456 19.80 10.20 7.00
C LEU A 456 20.11 9.11 8.05
N ASN A 457 19.38 9.10 9.18
CA ASN A 457 19.57 8.12 10.24
C ASN A 457 18.88 6.76 9.95
N ALA A 458 18.07 6.65 8.91
CA ALA A 458 17.31 5.47 8.56
C ALA A 458 18.01 4.57 7.53
N ARG A 459 19.09 5.04 6.92
CA ARG A 459 19.82 4.34 5.84
C ARG A 459 21.33 4.53 5.95
N ASP A 460 22.09 3.70 5.25
CA ASP A 460 23.55 3.74 5.20
C ASP A 460 24.06 4.60 4.05
N TYR A 461 23.54 4.39 2.83
CA TYR A 461 23.89 5.17 1.64
C TYR A 461 22.65 5.51 0.80
N PHE A 462 22.68 6.68 0.16
CA PHE A 462 21.74 7.06 -0.89
C PHE A 462 22.42 6.92 -2.26
N LEU A 463 21.83 6.12 -3.14
CA LEU A 463 22.27 5.88 -4.51
C LEU A 463 21.64 6.97 -5.39
N ASN A 464 22.38 8.05 -5.54
CA ASN A 464 21.90 9.27 -6.14
C ASN A 464 22.20 9.27 -7.64
N GLN A 465 21.16 9.43 -8.46
CA GLN A 465 21.29 9.58 -9.89
C GLN A 465 22.15 10.79 -10.31
N ALA A 466 21.96 11.89 -9.60
CA ALA A 466 22.51 13.21 -9.87
C ALA A 466 22.09 14.15 -8.74
N THR A 467 22.98 15.06 -8.34
CA THR A 467 22.71 16.01 -7.26
C THR A 467 21.44 16.84 -7.54
N PRO A 468 20.58 17.12 -6.53
CA PRO A 468 19.40 17.97 -6.67
C PRO A 468 19.69 19.33 -7.34
N VAL A 469 20.78 19.99 -6.92
CA VAL A 469 21.26 21.24 -7.52
C VAL A 469 21.61 21.07 -9.00
N GLY A 470 22.27 19.97 -9.37
CA GLY A 470 22.60 19.66 -10.76
C GLY A 470 21.37 19.49 -11.65
N ILE A 471 20.33 18.81 -11.13
CA ILE A 471 19.04 18.63 -11.82
C ILE A 471 18.33 19.97 -11.97
N ALA A 472 18.23 20.74 -10.88
CA ALA A 472 17.61 22.06 -10.88
C ALA A 472 18.28 23.03 -11.84
N ASN A 473 19.62 23.06 -11.84
CA ASN A 473 20.39 23.90 -12.76
C ASN A 473 20.14 23.50 -14.22
N ALA A 474 20.19 22.20 -14.54
CA ALA A 474 19.94 21.73 -15.91
C ALA A 474 18.56 22.16 -16.43
N LEU A 475 17.50 21.94 -15.63
CA LEU A 475 16.13 22.33 -16.00
C LEU A 475 15.97 23.86 -16.12
N THR A 476 16.53 24.62 -15.18
CA THR A 476 16.36 26.07 -15.15
C THR A 476 17.17 26.77 -16.24
N ASP A 477 18.42 26.36 -16.43
CA ASP A 477 19.31 26.93 -17.46
C ASP A 477 18.77 26.64 -18.86
N GLU A 478 18.18 25.46 -19.08
CA GLU A 478 17.49 25.14 -20.34
C GLU A 478 16.20 25.96 -20.53
N GLY A 479 15.42 26.14 -19.46
CA GLY A 479 14.26 27.03 -19.49
C GLY A 479 14.63 28.46 -19.89
N ALA A 480 15.72 28.99 -19.34
CA ALA A 480 16.25 30.31 -19.68
C ALA A 480 16.80 30.38 -21.12
N ARG A 481 17.44 29.30 -21.61
CA ARG A 481 17.89 29.21 -23.01
C ARG A 481 16.71 29.26 -23.99
N LEU A 482 15.59 28.63 -23.63
CA LEU A 482 14.36 28.61 -24.44
C LEU A 482 13.55 29.90 -24.33
N LEU A 483 13.67 30.63 -23.22
CA LEU A 483 13.02 31.90 -22.94
C LEU A 483 14.05 33.00 -22.60
N PRO A 484 14.85 33.46 -23.58
CA PRO A 484 15.94 34.42 -23.32
C PRO A 484 15.43 35.77 -22.77
N ASP A 485 14.22 36.18 -23.15
CA ASP A 485 13.58 37.41 -22.68
C ASP A 485 12.83 37.22 -21.34
N GLY A 486 12.86 36.02 -20.77
CA GLY A 486 12.08 35.64 -19.59
C GLY A 486 10.65 35.22 -19.91
N GLY A 487 9.86 34.98 -18.86
CA GLY A 487 8.46 34.57 -19.01
C GLY A 487 7.93 33.71 -17.87
N GLN A 488 6.63 33.42 -17.91
CA GLN A 488 6.02 32.52 -16.94
C GLN A 488 6.23 31.05 -17.30
N PHE A 489 6.60 30.26 -16.31
CA PHE A 489 6.66 28.81 -16.42
C PHE A 489 5.77 28.13 -15.37
N ALA A 490 5.33 26.91 -15.65
CA ALA A 490 4.61 26.07 -14.70
C ALA A 490 5.34 24.74 -14.52
N ILE A 491 5.18 24.12 -13.35
CA ILE A 491 5.74 22.80 -13.07
C ILE A 491 4.61 21.77 -13.02
N VAL A 492 4.79 20.64 -13.70
CA VAL A 492 3.96 19.44 -13.52
C VAL A 492 4.82 18.41 -12.80
N THR A 493 4.48 18.09 -11.56
CA THR A 493 5.24 17.15 -10.72
C THR A 493 4.56 15.78 -10.70
N GLY A 494 5.20 14.75 -10.14
CA GLY A 494 4.57 13.47 -9.78
C GLY A 494 3.57 13.65 -8.65
N ALA A 495 3.77 12.97 -7.52
CA ALA A 495 3.02 13.25 -6.29
C ALA A 495 3.61 14.43 -5.51
N LEU A 496 2.76 15.20 -4.79
CA LEU A 496 3.24 16.25 -3.88
C LEU A 496 3.98 15.70 -2.66
N SER A 497 3.82 14.40 -2.37
CA SER A 497 4.56 13.67 -1.34
C SER A 497 5.98 13.30 -1.76
N ALA A 498 6.29 13.33 -3.06
CA ALA A 498 7.56 12.82 -3.59
C ALA A 498 8.74 13.69 -3.16
N GLU A 499 9.57 13.15 -2.26
CA GLU A 499 10.67 13.88 -1.62
C GLU A 499 11.68 14.45 -2.62
N ASN A 500 12.14 13.65 -3.56
CA ASN A 500 13.14 14.07 -4.54
C ASN A 500 12.65 15.24 -5.41
N GLN A 501 11.40 15.17 -5.88
CA GLN A 501 10.80 16.22 -6.67
C GLN A 501 10.60 17.51 -5.86
N ASN A 502 10.21 17.39 -4.59
CA ASN A 502 10.11 18.54 -3.70
C ASN A 502 11.47 19.25 -3.49
N GLU A 503 12.54 18.47 -3.34
CA GLU A 503 13.91 18.99 -3.26
C GLU A 503 14.33 19.70 -4.56
N TRP A 504 14.07 19.08 -5.72
CA TRP A 504 14.35 19.68 -7.03
C TRP A 504 13.57 20.98 -7.24
N ILE A 505 12.28 21.03 -6.88
CA ILE A 505 11.46 22.25 -6.96
C ILE A 505 12.05 23.36 -6.08
N ALA A 506 12.49 23.03 -4.86
CA ALA A 506 13.09 24.00 -3.96
C ALA A 506 14.37 24.60 -4.56
N ASP A 507 15.22 23.78 -5.16
CA ASP A 507 16.45 24.23 -5.81
C ASP A 507 16.20 24.95 -7.14
N ILE A 508 15.17 24.56 -7.92
CA ILE A 508 14.71 25.32 -9.09
C ILE A 508 14.32 26.75 -8.67
N LYS A 509 13.53 26.88 -7.59
CA LYS A 509 13.14 28.20 -7.07
C LYS A 509 14.35 29.04 -6.65
N LYS A 510 15.34 28.42 -6.01
CA LYS A 510 16.60 29.12 -5.65
C LYS A 510 17.37 29.56 -6.89
N ARG A 511 17.57 28.67 -7.88
CA ARG A 511 18.30 28.94 -9.12
C ARG A 511 17.63 30.03 -9.97
N VAL A 512 16.30 30.02 -10.06
CA VAL A 512 15.53 31.09 -10.71
C VAL A 512 15.78 32.43 -10.00
N ALA A 513 15.71 32.46 -8.67
CA ALA A 513 15.91 33.69 -7.92
C ALA A 513 17.34 34.25 -8.03
N SER A 514 18.36 33.39 -8.12
CA SER A 514 19.77 33.81 -8.16
C SER A 514 20.28 34.14 -9.56
N ASP A 515 19.96 33.33 -10.57
CA ASP A 515 20.63 33.37 -11.88
C ASP A 515 19.67 33.72 -13.02
N HIS A 516 18.36 33.46 -12.88
CA HIS A 516 17.37 33.66 -13.95
C HIS A 516 16.11 34.41 -13.45
N PRO A 517 16.25 35.63 -12.86
CA PRO A 517 15.15 36.34 -12.21
C PRO A 517 14.04 36.80 -13.18
N ASN A 518 14.27 36.69 -14.48
CA ASN A 518 13.30 36.94 -15.54
C ASN A 518 12.32 35.77 -15.78
N LEU A 519 12.60 34.58 -15.23
CA LEU A 519 11.65 33.47 -15.19
C LEU A 519 10.75 33.57 -13.96
N GLN A 520 9.44 33.38 -14.16
CA GLN A 520 8.46 33.46 -13.08
C GLN A 520 7.64 32.17 -12.97
N LEU A 521 7.69 31.50 -11.82
CA LEU A 521 6.86 30.32 -11.56
C LEU A 521 5.40 30.74 -11.36
N ALA A 522 4.51 30.30 -12.25
CA ALA A 522 3.08 30.58 -12.20
C ALA A 522 2.33 29.63 -11.26
N THR A 523 2.57 28.33 -11.38
CA THR A 523 1.89 27.29 -10.58
C THR A 523 2.64 25.96 -10.63
N ILE A 524 2.31 25.08 -9.68
CA ILE A 524 2.78 23.69 -9.61
C ILE A 524 1.52 22.83 -9.55
N GLN A 525 1.41 21.81 -10.40
CA GLN A 525 0.29 20.86 -10.37
C GLN A 525 0.80 19.41 -10.31
N PRO A 526 0.19 18.54 -9.49
CA PRO A 526 0.58 17.13 -9.41
C PRO A 526 -0.06 16.28 -10.50
N SER A 527 0.72 15.37 -11.06
CA SER A 527 0.26 14.31 -11.98
C SER A 527 0.06 12.97 -11.28
N ASP A 528 0.56 12.81 -10.05
CA ASP A 528 0.60 11.54 -9.31
C ASP A 528 1.27 10.40 -10.11
N ASP A 529 2.29 10.76 -10.90
CA ASP A 529 2.99 9.88 -11.84
C ASP A 529 2.05 9.18 -12.84
N ASP A 530 0.97 9.88 -13.23
CA ASP A 530 0.01 9.43 -14.24
C ASP A 530 -0.02 10.38 -15.45
N ARG A 531 0.08 9.81 -16.65
CA ARG A 531 0.15 10.55 -17.91
C ARG A 531 -1.12 11.34 -18.20
N ASP A 532 -2.28 10.74 -17.99
CA ASP A 532 -3.57 11.35 -18.34
C ASP A 532 -3.94 12.44 -17.33
N LYS A 533 -3.57 12.26 -16.05
CA LYS A 533 -3.61 13.34 -15.05
C LYS A 533 -2.68 14.49 -15.44
N ALA A 534 -1.43 14.22 -15.85
CA ALA A 534 -0.51 15.26 -16.31
C ALA A 534 -1.08 16.05 -17.50
N PHE A 535 -1.70 15.35 -18.45
CA PHE A 535 -2.43 15.97 -19.56
C PHE A 535 -3.54 16.90 -19.06
N ASN A 536 -4.41 16.41 -18.18
CA ASN A 536 -5.54 17.17 -17.64
C ASN A 536 -5.08 18.39 -16.83
N GLN A 537 -4.06 18.24 -16.00
CA GLN A 537 -3.51 19.35 -15.22
C GLN A 537 -2.83 20.38 -16.11
N THR A 538 -2.12 19.95 -17.16
CA THR A 538 -1.55 20.88 -18.13
C THR A 538 -2.64 21.66 -18.86
N GLN A 539 -3.76 21.04 -19.22
CA GLN A 539 -4.93 21.74 -19.76
C GLN A 539 -5.50 22.79 -18.79
N VAL A 540 -5.57 22.47 -17.49
CA VAL A 540 -5.99 23.42 -16.44
C VAL A 540 -5.01 24.58 -16.35
N ILE A 541 -3.70 24.32 -16.35
CA ILE A 541 -2.64 25.33 -16.33
C ILE A 541 -2.80 26.28 -17.52
N LEU A 542 -2.90 25.76 -18.74
CA LEU A 542 -2.95 26.59 -19.95
C LEU A 542 -4.20 27.48 -20.01
N LYS A 543 -5.31 27.05 -19.40
CA LYS A 543 -6.55 27.84 -19.30
C LYS A 543 -6.47 28.90 -18.20
N ALA A 544 -5.98 28.53 -17.02
CA ALA A 544 -5.92 29.43 -15.86
C ALA A 544 -4.77 30.44 -15.95
N TYR A 545 -3.68 30.08 -16.62
CA TYR A 545 -2.46 30.88 -16.74
C TYR A 545 -2.08 31.05 -18.22
N PRO A 546 -2.82 31.88 -18.99
CA PRO A 546 -2.59 32.04 -20.42
C PRO A 546 -1.20 32.61 -20.77
N GLN A 547 -0.54 33.27 -19.82
CA GLN A 547 0.80 33.84 -19.98
C GLN A 547 1.95 32.83 -19.82
N VAL A 548 1.67 31.59 -19.39
CA VAL A 548 2.69 30.54 -19.33
C VAL A 548 3.24 30.28 -20.73
N LYS A 549 4.57 30.22 -20.85
CA LYS A 549 5.35 29.95 -22.06
C LYS A 549 6.23 28.70 -21.95
N LEU A 550 6.38 28.15 -20.75
CA LEU A 550 7.16 26.94 -20.50
C LEU A 550 6.44 26.04 -19.49
N VAL A 551 6.35 24.75 -19.80
CA VAL A 551 5.95 23.70 -18.86
C VAL A 551 7.18 22.84 -18.56
N VAL A 552 7.53 22.75 -17.29
CA VAL A 552 8.61 21.91 -16.78
C VAL A 552 7.98 20.70 -16.09
N ALA A 553 7.93 19.57 -16.78
CA ALA A 553 7.35 18.34 -16.25
C ALA A 553 8.43 17.46 -15.61
N ILE A 554 8.40 17.30 -14.28
CA ILE A 554 9.48 16.67 -13.50
C ILE A 554 9.16 15.23 -13.05
N SER A 555 8.34 14.53 -13.83
CA SER A 555 8.18 13.07 -13.75
C SER A 555 8.07 12.46 -15.14
N ALA A 556 8.54 11.21 -15.28
CA ALA A 556 8.66 10.54 -16.58
C ALA A 556 7.34 10.52 -17.39
N PRO A 557 6.20 10.08 -16.83
CA PRO A 557 4.93 10.08 -17.55
C PRO A 557 4.35 11.49 -17.75
N ALA A 558 4.77 12.49 -16.96
CA ALA A 558 4.23 13.84 -17.08
C ALA A 558 4.71 14.59 -18.33
N VAL A 559 5.92 14.32 -18.82
CA VAL A 559 6.45 14.99 -20.03
C VAL A 559 5.60 14.73 -21.27
N PRO A 560 5.30 13.48 -21.68
CA PRO A 560 4.42 13.24 -22.83
C PRO A 560 2.99 13.74 -22.60
N GLY A 561 2.45 13.61 -21.38
CA GLY A 561 1.11 14.16 -21.06
C GLY A 561 1.04 15.69 -21.21
N ALA A 562 2.07 16.41 -20.76
CA ALA A 562 2.17 17.85 -20.93
C ALA A 562 2.33 18.26 -22.40
N ALA A 563 3.14 17.52 -23.17
CA ALA A 563 3.34 17.76 -24.60
C ALA A 563 2.03 17.59 -25.39
N GLU A 564 1.30 16.50 -25.16
CA GLU A 564 -0.01 16.26 -25.78
C GLU A 564 -1.02 17.35 -25.42
N ALA A 565 -1.02 17.79 -24.16
CA ALA A 565 -1.91 18.86 -23.71
C ALA A 565 -1.60 20.20 -24.38
N VAL A 566 -0.33 20.57 -24.51
CA VAL A 566 0.09 21.80 -25.21
C VAL A 566 -0.32 21.74 -26.69
N ALA A 567 -0.06 20.61 -27.35
CA ALA A 567 -0.45 20.39 -28.74
C ALA A 567 -1.96 20.50 -28.94
N GLN A 568 -2.77 19.82 -28.09
CA GLN A 568 -4.22 19.86 -28.17
C GLN A 568 -4.82 21.24 -27.85
N ALA A 569 -4.16 22.02 -26.99
CA ALA A 569 -4.57 23.40 -26.72
C ALA A 569 -4.24 24.37 -27.87
N GLY A 570 -3.52 23.92 -28.91
CA GLY A 570 -3.07 24.77 -30.01
C GLY A 570 -2.02 25.81 -29.59
N ARG A 571 -1.37 25.62 -28.43
CA ARG A 571 -0.43 26.58 -27.82
C ARG A 571 1.00 26.32 -28.28
N SER A 572 1.27 26.47 -29.57
CA SER A 572 2.63 26.28 -30.16
C SER A 572 3.70 27.24 -29.61
N ASP A 573 3.26 28.32 -28.95
CA ASP A 573 4.08 29.27 -28.22
C ASP A 573 4.55 28.76 -26.85
N VAL A 574 4.02 27.65 -26.36
CA VAL A 574 4.42 27.01 -25.09
C VAL A 574 5.41 25.90 -25.37
N LYS A 575 6.53 25.94 -24.65
CA LYS A 575 7.59 24.94 -24.67
C LYS A 575 7.38 23.91 -23.56
N VAL A 576 7.79 22.67 -23.78
CA VAL A 576 7.77 21.57 -22.82
C VAL A 576 9.18 21.01 -22.69
N ILE A 577 9.69 21.01 -21.46
CA ILE A 577 10.91 20.32 -21.06
C ILE A 577 10.63 19.49 -19.82
N GLY A 578 11.54 18.60 -19.43
CA GLY A 578 11.32 17.85 -18.21
C GLY A 578 12.26 16.70 -17.96
N LEU A 579 11.85 15.83 -17.03
CA LEU A 579 12.55 14.60 -16.67
C LEU A 579 11.78 13.41 -17.23
N SER A 580 12.30 12.71 -18.23
CA SER A 580 11.64 11.54 -18.80
C SER A 580 12.58 10.62 -19.57
N LEU A 581 12.08 9.44 -19.92
CA LEU A 581 12.80 8.42 -20.65
C LEU A 581 12.90 8.74 -22.15
N PRO A 582 14.06 8.48 -22.78
CA PRO A 582 14.21 8.51 -24.24
C PRO A 582 13.16 7.65 -24.94
N SER A 583 12.89 6.45 -24.41
CA SER A 583 11.96 5.47 -25.00
C SER A 583 10.53 6.00 -25.16
N ILE A 584 10.04 6.84 -24.24
CA ILE A 584 8.67 7.38 -24.31
C ILE A 584 8.60 8.80 -24.88
N CYS A 585 9.71 9.55 -24.86
CA CYS A 585 9.76 10.93 -25.37
C CYS A 585 10.31 11.06 -26.81
N ARG A 586 10.86 9.99 -27.40
CA ARG A 586 11.50 10.00 -28.72
C ARG A 586 10.69 10.72 -29.81
N THR A 587 9.42 10.34 -29.97
CA THR A 587 8.55 10.93 -31.00
C THR A 587 8.34 12.43 -30.74
N TYR A 588 8.08 12.82 -29.49
CA TYR A 588 7.84 14.22 -29.11
C TYR A 588 9.09 15.10 -29.24
N LEU A 589 10.29 14.53 -29.07
CA LEU A 589 11.55 15.23 -29.31
C LEU A 589 11.78 15.46 -30.81
N HIS A 590 11.46 14.47 -31.65
CA HIS A 590 11.59 14.57 -33.11
C HIS A 590 10.57 15.52 -33.73
N ASP A 591 9.31 15.49 -33.28
CA ASP A 591 8.26 16.39 -33.76
C ASP A 591 8.34 17.81 -33.15
N GLY A 592 9.15 17.99 -32.11
CA GLY A 592 9.41 19.27 -31.45
C GLY A 592 8.36 19.68 -30.43
N SER A 593 7.40 18.82 -30.08
CA SER A 593 6.44 19.04 -28.99
C SER A 593 7.12 19.07 -27.63
N VAL A 594 8.24 18.36 -27.47
CA VAL A 594 9.17 18.45 -26.34
C VAL A 594 10.50 18.96 -26.88
N GLN A 595 11.08 19.98 -26.23
CA GLN A 595 12.34 20.56 -26.71
C GLN A 595 13.55 19.78 -26.22
N THR A 596 13.56 19.46 -24.92
CA THR A 596 14.68 18.83 -24.24
C THR A 596 14.15 18.05 -23.04
N ILE A 597 14.66 16.84 -22.84
CA ILE A 597 14.49 16.12 -21.57
C ILE A 597 15.84 15.95 -20.89
N PHE A 598 15.82 15.87 -19.57
CA PHE A 598 16.99 15.52 -18.76
C PHE A 598 16.73 14.20 -18.07
N LEU A 599 17.73 13.34 -18.01
CA LEU A 599 17.65 12.12 -17.21
C LEU A 599 19.05 11.63 -16.87
N TRP A 600 19.17 10.33 -16.66
CA TRP A 600 20.37 9.56 -16.42
C TRP A 600 20.07 8.18 -16.99
N ASN A 601 21.09 7.35 -17.15
CA ASN A 601 20.84 5.97 -17.56
C ASN A 601 20.18 5.21 -16.41
N THR A 602 18.89 4.92 -16.56
CA THR A 602 18.06 4.25 -15.56
C THR A 602 18.48 2.81 -15.35
N GLN A 603 18.96 2.13 -16.39
CA GLN A 603 19.53 0.79 -16.27
C GLN A 603 20.81 0.84 -15.42
N ASP A 604 21.65 1.86 -15.59
CA ASP A 604 22.86 2.01 -14.76
C ASP A 604 22.52 2.30 -13.31
N LEU A 605 21.48 3.11 -13.06
CA LEU A 605 20.98 3.33 -11.70
C LEU A 605 20.46 2.03 -11.08
N GLY A 606 19.68 1.24 -11.83
CA GLY A 606 19.20 -0.07 -11.39
C GLY A 606 20.34 -1.06 -11.13
N TYR A 607 21.35 -1.09 -11.98
CA TYR A 607 22.57 -1.88 -11.80
C TYR A 607 23.28 -1.50 -10.49
N LEU A 608 23.42 -0.20 -10.24
CA LEU A 608 24.01 0.34 -9.00
C LEU A 608 23.24 -0.12 -7.75
N THR A 609 21.91 -0.25 -7.80
CA THR A 609 21.11 -0.69 -6.64
C THR A 609 21.56 -2.04 -6.10
N VAL A 610 21.63 -3.05 -6.97
CA VAL A 610 21.96 -4.43 -6.59
C VAL A 610 23.43 -4.53 -6.22
N TYR A 611 24.32 -3.89 -6.99
CA TYR A 611 25.75 -3.93 -6.74
C TYR A 611 26.12 -3.29 -5.42
N ALA A 612 25.64 -2.08 -5.14
CA ALA A 612 25.91 -1.39 -3.88
C ALA A 612 25.28 -2.12 -2.69
N GLY A 613 24.08 -2.70 -2.86
CA GLY A 613 23.45 -3.56 -1.86
C GLY A 613 24.32 -4.76 -1.50
N ALA A 614 24.83 -5.50 -2.50
CA ALA A 614 25.71 -6.64 -2.31
C ALA A 614 27.04 -6.23 -1.66
N LEU A 615 27.71 -5.19 -2.17
CA LEU A 615 28.96 -4.67 -1.59
C LEU A 615 28.78 -4.27 -0.13
N LYS A 616 27.65 -3.66 0.22
CA LYS A 616 27.36 -3.27 1.59
C LYS A 616 27.09 -4.48 2.48
N ALA A 617 26.30 -5.47 2.01
CA ALA A 617 26.05 -6.73 2.73
C ALA A 617 27.34 -7.50 3.04
N GLU A 618 28.27 -7.52 2.08
CA GLU A 618 29.58 -8.15 2.22
C GLU A 618 30.61 -7.29 2.98
N LYS A 619 30.22 -6.09 3.43
CA LYS A 619 31.09 -5.11 4.12
C LYS A 619 32.31 -4.67 3.29
N LYS A 620 32.16 -4.63 1.97
CA LYS A 620 33.18 -4.21 1.00
C LYS A 620 33.23 -2.70 0.75
N ILE A 621 32.36 -1.91 1.38
CA ILE A 621 32.42 -0.44 1.39
C ILE A 621 33.03 0.02 2.73
N PRO A 622 34.31 0.43 2.79
CA PRO A 622 34.95 0.89 4.01
C PRO A 622 34.29 2.13 4.61
N ALA A 623 34.34 2.27 5.93
CA ALA A 623 33.89 3.50 6.58
C ALA A 623 34.72 4.70 6.11
N GLY A 624 34.05 5.79 5.71
CA GLY A 624 34.72 7.00 5.20
C GLY A 624 35.29 6.86 3.79
N ALA A 625 34.93 5.82 3.04
CA ALA A 625 35.30 5.69 1.63
C ALA A 625 34.82 6.92 0.84
N LYS A 626 35.68 7.41 -0.06
CA LYS A 626 35.39 8.54 -0.98
C LYS A 626 35.01 8.07 -2.38
N SER A 627 35.21 6.79 -2.67
CA SER A 627 34.80 6.16 -3.92
C SER A 627 34.45 4.69 -3.69
N VAL A 628 33.69 4.12 -4.60
CA VAL A 628 33.35 2.69 -4.64
C VAL A 628 33.39 2.18 -6.08
N HIS A 629 34.03 1.04 -6.29
CA HIS A 629 34.08 0.38 -7.58
C HIS A 629 32.81 -0.47 -7.80
N VAL A 630 32.09 -0.23 -8.89
CA VAL A 630 30.80 -0.85 -9.20
C VAL A 630 30.82 -1.46 -10.61
N GLY A 631 31.32 -2.69 -10.72
CA GLY A 631 31.28 -3.48 -11.96
C GLY A 631 31.61 -2.68 -13.22
N ARG A 632 30.70 -2.70 -14.21
CA ARG A 632 30.88 -1.94 -15.47
C ARG A 632 30.77 -0.41 -15.34
N LEU A 633 30.27 0.11 -14.22
CA LEU A 633 30.19 1.55 -13.95
C LEU A 633 31.55 2.12 -13.48
N GLY A 634 32.50 1.27 -13.09
CA GLY A 634 33.81 1.70 -12.62
C GLY A 634 33.76 2.37 -11.24
N ASP A 635 34.64 3.33 -11.00
CA ASP A 635 34.74 4.03 -9.72
C ASP A 635 33.74 5.18 -9.64
N LEU A 636 32.77 5.08 -8.72
CA LEU A 636 31.80 6.13 -8.43
C LEU A 636 32.22 6.93 -7.20
N GLU A 637 31.93 8.23 -7.20
CA GLU A 637 32.21 9.14 -6.08
C GLU A 637 31.24 8.90 -4.91
N ILE A 638 31.78 8.96 -3.69
CA ILE A 638 31.00 9.01 -2.45
C ILE A 638 31.12 10.41 -1.86
N SER A 639 30.02 11.16 -1.92
CA SER A 639 29.89 12.47 -1.28
C SER A 639 29.11 12.33 0.03
N GLY A 640 29.82 12.34 1.15
CA GLY A 640 29.24 12.10 2.47
C GLY A 640 28.65 10.70 2.59
N SER A 641 27.33 10.58 2.39
CA SER A 641 26.60 9.30 2.42
C SER A 641 25.85 9.03 1.13
N GLU A 642 26.22 9.72 0.05
CA GLU A 642 25.63 9.59 -1.28
C GLU A 642 26.65 8.94 -2.22
N ILE A 643 26.24 7.89 -2.93
CA ILE A 643 27.00 7.33 -4.06
C ILE A 643 26.39 7.93 -5.32
N ILE A 644 27.15 8.76 -6.02
CA ILE A 644 26.63 9.57 -7.13
C ILE A 644 26.92 8.84 -8.44
N LEU A 645 25.85 8.53 -9.19
CA LEU A 645 25.95 7.89 -10.50
C LEU A 645 26.58 8.83 -11.54
N GLY A 646 26.17 10.09 -11.56
CA GLY A 646 26.77 11.07 -12.47
C GLY A 646 26.03 12.40 -12.53
N LYS A 647 26.13 13.04 -13.70
CA LYS A 647 25.43 14.30 -14.02
C LYS A 647 24.20 13.99 -14.86
N PRO A 648 23.16 14.86 -14.82
CA PRO A 648 22.01 14.71 -15.71
C PRO A 648 22.46 14.77 -17.18
N LEU A 649 22.00 13.81 -17.97
CA LEU A 649 22.14 13.76 -19.41
C LEU A 649 21.13 14.72 -20.04
N LEU A 650 21.62 15.64 -20.87
CA LEU A 650 20.77 16.41 -21.77
C LEU A 650 20.41 15.51 -22.96
N ILE A 651 19.11 15.36 -23.22
CA ILE A 651 18.59 14.47 -24.25
C ILE A 651 17.68 15.29 -25.16
N ASP A 652 18.06 15.35 -26.44
CA ASP A 652 17.37 16.09 -27.48
C ASP A 652 17.24 15.22 -28.74
N LYS A 653 16.66 15.79 -29.80
CA LYS A 653 16.49 15.10 -31.09
C LYS A 653 17.80 14.59 -31.71
N ASN A 654 18.96 15.11 -31.32
CA ASN A 654 20.25 14.78 -31.93
C ASN A 654 20.87 13.53 -31.30
N ASN A 655 20.55 13.21 -30.04
CA ASN A 655 21.15 12.08 -29.33
C ASN A 655 20.16 11.02 -28.87
N VAL A 656 18.85 11.30 -28.84
CA VAL A 656 17.83 10.39 -28.31
C VAL A 656 17.89 8.99 -28.95
N ASP A 657 18.21 8.89 -30.25
CA ASP A 657 18.29 7.63 -31.03
C ASP A 657 19.41 6.69 -30.60
N SER A 658 20.41 7.20 -29.89
CA SER A 658 21.49 6.39 -29.32
C SER A 658 21.17 5.83 -27.92
N LEU A 659 20.06 6.24 -27.31
CA LEU A 659 19.69 5.88 -25.94
C LEU A 659 18.55 4.85 -25.95
N HIS A 660 18.78 3.70 -25.32
CA HIS A 660 17.90 2.52 -25.36
C HIS A 660 17.39 2.09 -23.98
N PHE A 661 17.10 3.06 -23.12
CA PHE A 661 16.55 2.83 -21.79
C PHE A 661 15.19 3.50 -21.60
#